data_AF-A0AAD9AQT4-F1
#
_entry.id   AF-A0AAD9AQT4-F1
#
_cell.length_a   1.000
_cell.length_b   1.000
_cell.length_c   1.000
_cell.angle_alpha   90.00
_cell.angle_beta   90.00
_cell.angle_gamma   90.00
#
_symmetry.space_group_name_H-M   'P 1'
#
loop_
_entity.id
_entity.type
_entity.pdbx_description
1 polymer ?
#
loop_
_entity_poly.entity_id
_entity_poly.type
_entity_poly.pdbx_seq_one_letter_code
_entity_poly.pdbx_strand_id
1 'polypeptide(L)'
;MLVRTARQKLAQLQHIAGGPLHSTSAQRRSCPLECEKDQKAAKLVTELAGDWNGWVEPFPVEYSSLRRDVSDEDRNSAEKPSAASPSGPPQHDGHHQYPYTGSTADRMFSFKDFKFLKIYIVCISVYVAAAIAAVIWTYQGPEVNGGYTRSRVFRTPDELKVNQLYSGLALSALLAPAGMLVQWIMHDFRHLRLFALTAQRHVSLADLDKIGDDSSAWTLRILGKYSWWYAVMQAALIVIRTSIVPVGTLMLTTGVFVENRPGFDVVGLPILPSDDSSVRRLANAMGWDGNGTFAQTLNDNDNFLAQTVYTFVGNIVSQSALVDVFSGVIGPIPTHNLTFNSNTTYNGLLLYHWDANCEAALDVPYTTSLNGSNATYTFTMPDSSTQSINVSVQKRESQSLRLWNSRANTSINGVPISGTTYFISAGPSSALNSKALTESNDTSLTQTKEGHWISRSRCTPEFRWEVGSCMFNGTLMTNCEGKPNTNTTALDTDALDKLADYMTAIPWWISNEQLQIIDKTLDTLYAIPTAQDWGHFFGNIAQSIAAISTAGYFGTATVPVVTAVSEDVYIMRTVVLWVVLAMLSAVLIFSCLDIYRSKSRGLPFRAATFLAIANAVRGPWWDQELHGSCAAPEVAMQKRSSSSVRFGVDVNNPYHIGLLPTVLPIQRGTPYFGQLTSKLGILGREIVKELSSNPEEWSKIYALSRSKKEDFPKNVVQSHLDLCATPEEMARELQGVEADYVFFTAYLEQDTEAKASKVNGDMLDAFLKALVLNNSASKIKRIILVCGAKQYGVQHGRVKIPMQETDPWLPEDAPFAPNFYYRQQRILHAFCAAHPGISWVVTYPNEVIGFAKGNFMNFGTAVAIYAAVQRELDSNELVFPGAEDFYTRITMFSDARLHGQFCRWAALAPEAANLSFNVVNGDAASWQDLWPRVARYFSLHVPADQFTRPAPTASERKLAARTPFSLSAEAIGVATSSASGEQKQEQSHIRQRVDLVEWSRSGEVQEAWRRLAAREGLDGDALDRASWAFAGFAWGQDYDVVLSMSRARQLGWTGYVDSWDGFETVFRGLADAKVIPKQKW
;
A
#
# COMPACT_ATOMS: atom_id res chain seq x y z
N MET A 1 -1.25 15.92 0.54
CA MET A 1 0.05 16.63 0.57
C MET A 1 1.22 15.71 0.12
N LEU A 2 1.56 14.68 0.90
CA LEU A 2 2.69 13.74 0.71
C LEU A 2 3.09 13.41 -0.74
N VAL A 3 2.14 13.07 -1.63
CA VAL A 3 2.43 12.70 -3.03
C VAL A 3 3.08 13.84 -3.84
N ARG A 4 2.75 15.12 -3.57
CA ARG A 4 3.45 16.27 -4.20
C ARG A 4 4.87 16.40 -3.67
N THR A 5 5.06 16.30 -2.35
CA THR A 5 6.37 16.38 -1.69
C THR A 5 7.31 15.25 -2.15
N ALA A 6 6.78 14.03 -2.30
CA ALA A 6 7.52 12.88 -2.82
C ALA A 6 7.95 13.10 -4.28
N ARG A 7 7.05 13.58 -5.16
CA ARG A 7 7.40 13.91 -6.56
C ARG A 7 8.46 15.02 -6.65
N GLN A 8 8.39 16.05 -5.81
CA GLN A 8 9.40 17.12 -5.79
C GLN A 8 10.78 16.60 -5.34
N LYS A 9 10.86 15.75 -4.31
CA LYS A 9 12.13 15.15 -3.89
C LYS A 9 12.69 14.14 -4.91
N LEU A 10 11.83 13.38 -5.60
CA LEU A 10 12.27 12.50 -6.71
C LEU A 10 12.87 13.31 -7.87
N ALA A 11 12.24 14.43 -8.26
CA ALA A 11 12.74 15.30 -9.33
C ALA A 11 14.11 15.92 -8.98
N GLN A 12 14.32 16.32 -7.73
CA GLN A 12 15.63 16.81 -7.26
C GLN A 12 16.71 15.72 -7.32
N LEU A 13 16.39 14.47 -6.97
CA LEU A 13 17.33 13.34 -7.04
C LEU A 13 17.74 13.02 -8.49
N GLN A 14 16.79 13.04 -9.44
CA GLN A 14 17.09 12.83 -10.86
C GLN A 14 17.99 13.93 -11.42
N HIS A 15 17.81 15.18 -11.01
CA HIS A 15 18.57 16.32 -11.54
C HIS A 15 20.05 16.35 -11.09
N ILE A 16 20.40 15.67 -10.00
CA ILE A 16 21.78 15.54 -9.50
C ILE A 16 22.55 14.40 -10.19
N ALA A 17 21.84 13.41 -10.73
CA ALA A 17 22.44 12.22 -11.36
C ALA A 17 22.68 12.35 -12.89
N GLY A 18 22.14 13.39 -13.54
CA GLY A 18 21.99 13.47 -15.00
C GLY A 18 22.98 14.37 -15.76
N GLY A 19 24.20 14.58 -15.28
CA GLY A 19 25.21 15.39 -15.99
C GLY A 19 25.96 14.61 -17.08
N PRO A 20 26.12 15.14 -18.32
CA PRO A 20 26.82 14.44 -19.40
C PRO A 20 28.35 14.46 -19.22
N LEU A 21 29.00 13.32 -19.49
CA LEU A 21 30.46 13.19 -19.50
C LEU A 21 31.01 13.38 -20.92
N HIS A 22 31.86 14.39 -21.11
CA HIS A 22 32.71 14.49 -22.32
C HIS A 22 34.00 13.70 -22.14
N SER A 23 34.46 13.06 -23.22
CA SER A 23 35.63 12.20 -23.25
C SER A 23 36.92 12.95 -23.62
N THR A 24 37.95 12.85 -22.78
CA THR A 24 39.36 13.00 -23.17
C THR A 24 40.23 11.96 -22.45
N SER A 25 41.43 11.72 -22.97
CA SER A 25 42.20 10.49 -22.75
C SER A 25 43.31 10.58 -21.71
N ALA A 26 43.64 9.39 -21.17
CA ALA A 26 44.98 8.91 -20.82
C ALA A 26 45.43 8.85 -19.33
N GLN A 27 46.33 7.89 -19.12
CA GLN A 27 47.16 7.56 -17.95
C GLN A 27 46.50 6.90 -16.72
N ARG A 28 47.20 5.87 -16.22
CA ARG A 28 46.85 5.05 -15.05
C ARG A 28 47.45 5.66 -13.78
N ARG A 29 46.68 5.73 -12.69
CA ARG A 29 47.01 5.16 -11.36
C ARG A 29 45.88 5.40 -10.34
N SER A 30 45.60 4.38 -9.52
CA SER A 30 44.91 4.41 -8.21
C SER A 30 43.63 5.25 -8.04
N CYS A 31 42.51 4.59 -7.72
CA CYS A 31 41.35 5.23 -7.09
C CYS A 31 41.76 6.02 -5.83
N PRO A 32 41.13 7.17 -5.57
CA PRO A 32 39.91 7.14 -4.75
C PRO A 32 38.83 8.14 -5.21
N LEU A 33 37.78 7.65 -5.88
CA LEU A 33 36.58 8.45 -6.20
C LEU A 33 35.27 7.79 -5.75
N GLU A 34 35.22 6.45 -5.67
CA GLU A 34 34.10 5.74 -5.05
C GLU A 34 34.11 5.90 -3.53
N CYS A 35 35.28 5.75 -2.88
CA CYS A 35 35.42 6.01 -1.43
C CYS A 35 34.93 7.40 -0.98
N GLU A 36 35.00 8.44 -1.81
CA GLU A 36 34.49 9.78 -1.41
C GLU A 36 32.96 9.87 -1.56
N LYS A 37 32.36 9.14 -2.50
CA LYS A 37 30.90 8.99 -2.61
C LYS A 37 30.37 8.11 -1.49
N ASP A 38 31.04 6.98 -1.22
CA ASP A 38 30.67 6.06 -0.14
C ASP A 38 30.92 6.67 1.23
N GLN A 39 31.95 7.49 1.44
CA GLN A 39 32.08 8.27 2.67
C GLN A 39 31.01 9.36 2.80
N LYS A 40 30.58 10.03 1.72
CA LYS A 40 29.47 10.99 1.79
C LYS A 40 28.12 10.28 2.03
N ALA A 41 27.89 9.13 1.42
CA ALA A 41 26.71 8.29 1.64
C ALA A 41 26.73 7.68 3.06
N ALA A 42 27.84 7.11 3.50
CA ALA A 42 28.00 6.56 4.86
C ALA A 42 27.93 7.65 5.92
N LYS A 43 28.44 8.87 5.67
CA LYS A 43 28.27 10.01 6.58
C LYS A 43 26.81 10.45 6.66
N LEU A 44 26.11 10.53 5.53
CA LEU A 44 24.66 10.80 5.50
C LEU A 44 23.86 9.69 6.21
N VAL A 45 24.26 8.43 6.07
CA VAL A 45 23.68 7.28 6.80
C VAL A 45 24.05 7.32 8.28
N THR A 46 25.22 7.82 8.67
CA THR A 46 25.63 7.99 10.07
C THR A 46 24.96 9.19 10.72
N GLU A 47 24.65 10.25 9.95
CA GLU A 47 23.79 11.36 10.39
C GLU A 47 22.34 10.85 10.58
N LEU A 48 21.79 10.10 9.60
CA LEU A 48 20.47 9.44 9.72
C LEU A 48 20.40 8.36 10.82
N ALA A 49 21.51 7.71 11.19
CA ALA A 49 21.59 6.73 12.26
C ALA A 49 21.90 7.36 13.64
N GLY A 50 22.59 8.51 13.67
CA GLY A 50 22.69 9.37 14.84
C GLY A 50 21.29 9.85 15.25
N ASP A 51 20.51 10.29 14.27
CA ASP A 51 19.07 10.60 14.39
C ASP A 51 18.20 9.39 14.79
N TRP A 52 18.73 8.16 14.81
CA TRP A 52 18.04 6.98 15.38
C TRP A 52 18.44 6.69 16.83
N ASN A 53 19.72 6.80 17.18
CA ASN A 53 20.16 6.58 18.58
C ASN A 53 19.60 7.63 19.55
N GLY A 54 19.22 8.81 19.07
CA GLY A 54 18.49 9.82 19.85
C GLY A 54 17.09 9.42 20.35
N TRP A 55 16.54 8.28 19.93
CA TRP A 55 15.19 7.81 20.30
C TRP A 55 15.15 6.76 21.41
N VAL A 56 16.29 6.44 22.04
CA VAL A 56 16.40 5.31 22.99
C VAL A 56 16.34 5.76 24.47
N GLU A 57 16.71 7.00 24.79
CA GLU A 57 16.55 7.58 26.14
C GLU A 57 15.94 9.01 26.10
N PRO A 58 15.29 9.48 27.19
CA PRO A 58 14.23 10.48 27.09
C PRO A 58 14.74 11.94 27.04
N PHE A 59 14.74 12.54 25.85
CA PHE A 59 14.89 13.99 25.69
C PHE A 59 13.59 14.75 26.07
N PRO A 60 13.70 15.99 26.57
CA PRO A 60 12.57 16.74 27.14
C PRO A 60 11.58 17.24 26.08
N VAL A 61 10.32 17.34 26.47
CA VAL A 61 9.20 17.64 25.55
C VAL A 61 9.07 19.15 25.29
N GLU A 62 9.54 19.62 24.13
CA GLU A 62 9.02 20.87 23.55
C GLU A 62 7.63 20.64 22.95
N TYR A 63 6.62 21.21 23.59
CA TYR A 63 5.22 21.13 23.18
C TYR A 63 4.92 22.01 21.95
N SER A 64 5.20 21.52 20.72
CA SER A 64 4.79 22.24 19.50
C SER A 64 4.43 21.37 18.28
N SER A 65 5.18 20.29 17.99
CA SER A 65 5.26 19.75 16.61
C SER A 65 4.66 18.36 16.37
N LEU A 66 4.24 17.61 17.42
CA LEU A 66 3.71 16.24 17.29
C LEU A 66 2.20 16.12 17.54
N ARG A 67 1.40 16.93 16.84
CA ARG A 67 0.00 16.55 16.57
C ARG A 67 -0.02 15.63 15.35
N ARG A 68 -0.27 14.34 15.57
CA ARG A 68 -1.21 13.65 14.68
C ARG A 68 -2.57 14.17 15.08
N ASP A 69 -3.29 14.76 14.13
CA ASP A 69 -4.69 15.06 14.35
C ASP A 69 -5.42 13.74 14.62
N VAL A 70 -6.01 13.65 15.80
CA VAL A 70 -7.03 12.65 16.13
C VAL A 70 -8.12 12.81 15.08
N SER A 71 -8.57 11.72 14.44
CA SER A 71 -9.62 11.84 13.43
C SER A 71 -10.84 12.53 14.06
N ASP A 72 -11.58 13.34 13.31
CA ASP A 72 -12.73 14.03 13.89
C ASP A 72 -13.78 13.03 14.43
N GLU A 73 -13.81 11.79 13.94
CA GLU A 73 -14.64 10.71 14.50
C GLU A 73 -14.13 10.21 15.87
N ASP A 74 -12.80 10.06 16.04
CA ASP A 74 -12.18 9.65 17.31
C ASP A 74 -12.18 10.78 18.35
N ARG A 75 -12.20 12.05 17.91
CA ARG A 75 -12.26 13.22 18.78
C ARG A 75 -13.66 13.46 19.33
N ASN A 76 -14.67 13.44 18.46
CA ASN A 76 -16.11 13.45 18.81
C ASN A 76 -16.59 12.17 19.57
N SER A 77 -15.67 11.28 19.94
CA SER A 77 -15.93 10.12 20.80
C SER A 77 -15.04 10.06 22.05
N ALA A 78 -14.17 11.05 22.27
CA ALA A 78 -13.23 11.12 23.40
C ALA A 78 -13.05 12.51 24.05
N GLU A 79 -13.68 13.59 23.58
CA GLU A 79 -13.78 14.88 24.31
C GLU A 79 -14.82 14.75 25.47
N LYS A 80 -14.65 13.68 26.26
CA LYS A 80 -15.68 12.94 27.04
C LYS A 80 -15.56 12.49 28.78
N PRO A 81 -14.82 13.70 29.36
CA PRO A 81 -14.46 14.28 30.83
C PRO A 81 -15.34 14.55 32.21
N SER A 82 -16.10 13.68 32.93
CA SER A 82 -17.01 13.82 34.10
C SER A 82 -16.42 13.36 35.44
N ALA A 83 -17.14 13.63 36.54
CA ALA A 83 -16.91 13.03 37.86
C ALA A 83 -15.85 13.68 38.78
N ALA A 84 -15.60 14.98 38.60
CA ALA A 84 -15.01 15.90 39.59
C ALA A 84 -13.68 15.37 40.21
N SER A 85 -13.23 15.62 41.45
CA SER A 85 -13.71 16.42 42.62
C SER A 85 -12.57 17.36 43.11
N PRO A 86 -12.41 17.85 44.39
CA PRO A 86 -12.83 17.38 45.74
C PRO A 86 -14.21 17.88 46.23
N SER A 87 -14.85 17.42 47.32
CA SER A 87 -14.72 16.23 48.20
C SER A 87 -15.91 16.14 49.18
N GLY A 88 -16.50 14.95 49.41
CA GLY A 88 -17.49 14.70 50.48
C GLY A 88 -18.20 13.33 50.38
N PRO A 89 -18.69 12.70 51.47
CA PRO A 89 -19.14 11.29 51.46
C PRO A 89 -20.68 11.08 51.36
N PRO A 90 -21.18 9.84 51.07
CA PRO A 90 -22.54 9.60 50.55
C PRO A 90 -23.39 8.54 51.32
N GLN A 91 -24.48 8.06 50.68
CA GLN A 91 -25.38 6.91 51.00
C GLN A 91 -26.63 7.19 51.88
N HIS A 92 -27.74 6.43 51.82
CA HIS A 92 -28.00 5.11 51.21
C HIS A 92 -29.29 5.02 50.33
N ASP A 93 -29.12 4.44 49.13
CA ASP A 93 -29.88 3.40 48.39
C ASP A 93 -31.43 3.28 48.38
N GLY A 94 -31.98 2.90 47.20
CA GLY A 94 -33.44 2.75 46.96
C GLY A 94 -33.93 1.85 45.79
N HIS A 95 -33.05 1.32 44.93
CA HIS A 95 -33.25 0.16 44.00
C HIS A 95 -34.33 0.18 42.87
N HIS A 96 -34.05 -0.35 41.65
CA HIS A 96 -33.24 0.21 40.52
C HIS A 96 -33.49 -0.54 39.18
N GLN A 97 -33.57 0.19 38.05
CA GLN A 97 -33.21 -0.25 36.67
C GLN A 97 -34.34 -0.88 35.80
N TYR A 98 -34.27 -1.03 34.45
CA TYR A 98 -33.18 -0.89 33.45
C TYR A 98 -33.45 0.16 32.33
N PRO A 99 -32.44 0.83 31.73
CA PRO A 99 -32.63 1.95 30.77
C PRO A 99 -32.62 1.53 29.29
N TYR A 100 -32.27 0.28 29.00
CA TYR A 100 -31.75 -0.11 27.68
C TYR A 100 -32.81 -0.65 26.72
N THR A 101 -33.43 0.25 25.97
CA THR A 101 -34.18 -0.08 24.76
C THR A 101 -33.24 -0.23 23.54
N GLY A 102 -33.64 -1.08 22.60
CA GLY A 102 -32.85 -1.62 21.48
C GLY A 102 -31.60 -0.83 21.03
N SER A 103 -31.79 0.28 20.31
CA SER A 103 -30.73 0.82 19.42
C SER A 103 -29.43 1.26 20.11
N THR A 104 -29.46 1.65 21.40
CA THR A 104 -28.26 2.14 22.11
C THR A 104 -27.44 0.99 22.68
N ALA A 105 -28.10 -0.04 23.24
CA ALA A 105 -27.44 -1.30 23.58
C ALA A 105 -26.89 -1.96 22.31
N ASP A 106 -27.69 -2.00 21.24
CA ASP A 106 -27.29 -2.60 19.98
C ASP A 106 -26.10 -1.89 19.33
N ARG A 107 -26.02 -0.55 19.41
CA ARG A 107 -24.82 0.21 19.03
C ARG A 107 -23.61 -0.17 19.90
N MET A 108 -23.74 -0.23 21.23
CA MET A 108 -22.64 -0.69 22.10
C MET A 108 -22.17 -2.12 21.80
N PHE A 109 -23.03 -2.99 21.26
CA PHE A 109 -22.68 -4.35 20.83
C PHE A 109 -22.49 -4.50 19.31
N SER A 110 -22.40 -3.39 18.56
CA SER A 110 -22.32 -3.37 17.09
C SER A 110 -20.91 -3.10 16.60
N PHE A 111 -20.37 -4.03 15.80
CA PHE A 111 -19.14 -3.80 15.05
C PHE A 111 -19.38 -2.97 13.76
N LYS A 112 -20.50 -2.24 13.60
CA LYS A 112 -20.72 -1.40 12.40
C LYS A 112 -19.83 -0.16 12.38
N ASP A 113 -19.52 0.42 13.53
CA ASP A 113 -19.12 1.83 13.58
C ASP A 113 -17.58 2.04 13.46
N PHE A 114 -16.78 0.99 13.68
CA PHE A 114 -15.32 1.01 13.56
C PHE A 114 -14.85 0.99 12.09
N LYS A 115 -14.97 2.13 11.40
CA LYS A 115 -14.51 2.32 10.01
C LYS A 115 -13.01 2.07 9.87
N PHE A 116 -12.19 2.73 10.68
CA PHE A 116 -10.72 2.66 10.59
C PHE A 116 -10.17 1.25 10.83
N LEU A 117 -10.59 0.57 11.91
CA LEU A 117 -10.16 -0.82 12.17
C LEU A 117 -10.53 -1.78 11.02
N LYS A 118 -11.67 -1.59 10.35
CA LYS A 118 -12.02 -2.36 9.14
C LYS A 118 -11.09 -2.05 7.97
N ILE A 119 -10.79 -0.77 7.73
CA ILE A 119 -9.83 -0.34 6.70
C ILE A 119 -8.46 -0.98 6.98
N TYR A 120 -7.98 -0.97 8.22
CA TYR A 120 -6.70 -1.60 8.58
C TYR A 120 -6.71 -3.13 8.36
N ILE A 121 -7.81 -3.82 8.74
CA ILE A 121 -7.98 -5.26 8.50
C ILE A 121 -8.05 -5.57 6.99
N VAL A 122 -8.71 -4.74 6.18
CA VAL A 122 -8.74 -4.87 4.71
C VAL A 122 -7.34 -4.64 4.13
N CYS A 123 -6.61 -3.61 4.56
CA CYS A 123 -5.23 -3.38 4.14
C CYS A 123 -4.30 -4.55 4.49
N ILE A 124 -4.40 -5.11 5.70
CA ILE A 124 -3.64 -6.33 6.07
C ILE A 124 -4.09 -7.54 5.25
N SER A 125 -5.38 -7.66 4.89
CA SER A 125 -5.86 -8.71 3.98
C SER A 125 -5.24 -8.59 2.57
N VAL A 126 -5.03 -7.37 2.07
CA VAL A 126 -4.28 -7.12 0.83
C VAL A 126 -2.80 -7.52 0.98
N TYR A 127 -2.16 -7.22 2.12
CA TYR A 127 -0.80 -7.70 2.40
C TYR A 127 -0.70 -9.23 2.48
N VAL A 128 -1.69 -9.91 3.07
CA VAL A 128 -1.78 -11.39 3.07
C VAL A 128 -1.92 -11.92 1.65
N ALA A 129 -2.83 -11.36 0.84
CA ALA A 129 -3.02 -11.76 -0.55
C ALA A 129 -1.74 -11.55 -1.40
N ALA A 130 -1.05 -10.42 -1.22
CA ALA A 130 0.23 -10.14 -1.88
C ALA A 130 1.34 -11.11 -1.44
N ALA A 131 1.40 -11.47 -0.14
CA ALA A 131 2.34 -12.46 0.36
C ALA A 131 2.05 -13.88 -0.17
N ILE A 132 0.78 -14.26 -0.31
CA ILE A 132 0.38 -15.52 -0.97
C ILE A 132 0.80 -15.52 -2.44
N ALA A 133 0.56 -14.42 -3.17
CA ALA A 133 1.00 -14.29 -4.57
C ALA A 133 2.53 -14.37 -4.69
N ALA A 134 3.28 -13.74 -3.78
CA ALA A 134 4.74 -13.82 -3.72
C ALA A 134 5.23 -15.25 -3.41
N VAL A 135 4.55 -16.01 -2.55
CA VAL A 135 4.84 -17.44 -2.34
C VAL A 135 4.61 -18.25 -3.61
N ILE A 136 3.46 -18.08 -4.28
CA ILE A 136 3.12 -18.80 -5.53
C ILE A 136 4.18 -18.51 -6.60
N TRP A 137 4.53 -17.24 -6.82
CA TRP A 137 5.57 -16.83 -7.77
C TRP A 137 6.96 -17.39 -7.39
N THR A 138 7.34 -17.34 -6.11
CA THR A 138 8.61 -17.92 -5.64
C THR A 138 8.71 -19.43 -5.88
N TYR A 139 7.60 -20.17 -5.77
CA TYR A 139 7.57 -21.61 -6.01
C TYR A 139 7.59 -22.00 -7.50
N GLN A 140 7.42 -21.05 -8.42
CA GLN A 140 7.72 -21.22 -9.85
C GLN A 140 9.23 -21.15 -10.14
N GLY A 141 10.03 -20.61 -9.21
CA GLY A 141 11.48 -20.53 -9.32
C GLY A 141 12.21 -21.82 -8.92
N PRO A 142 13.38 -22.13 -9.52
CA PRO A 142 14.23 -23.25 -9.12
C PRO A 142 14.80 -23.08 -7.70
N GLU A 143 15.18 -24.19 -7.08
CA GLU A 143 15.68 -24.25 -5.70
C GLU A 143 17.20 -24.11 -5.61
N VAL A 144 17.65 -23.20 -4.76
CA VAL A 144 19.05 -22.78 -4.63
C VAL A 144 19.69 -23.50 -3.44
N ASN A 145 20.36 -24.62 -3.74
CA ASN A 145 21.00 -25.55 -2.80
C ASN A 145 20.01 -26.16 -1.79
N GLY A 146 19.78 -27.48 -1.87
CA GLY A 146 18.77 -28.24 -1.12
C GLY A 146 18.99 -28.37 0.40
N GLY A 147 19.56 -27.36 1.05
CA GLY A 147 19.73 -27.28 2.50
C GLY A 147 18.48 -26.77 3.24
N TYR A 148 18.63 -26.67 4.56
CA TYR A 148 17.55 -26.47 5.54
C TYR A 148 16.67 -25.21 5.35
N THR A 149 17.11 -24.24 4.54
CA THR A 149 16.44 -22.95 4.32
C THR A 149 15.55 -22.88 3.08
N ARG A 150 15.59 -23.89 2.18
CA ARG A 150 14.84 -23.95 0.91
C ARG A 150 14.78 -22.60 0.16
N SER A 151 15.93 -22.01 -0.11
CA SER A 151 16.03 -20.78 -0.91
C SER A 151 15.60 -21.03 -2.36
N ARG A 152 14.94 -20.07 -3.01
CA ARG A 152 14.52 -20.18 -4.42
C ARG A 152 14.84 -18.93 -5.22
N VAL A 153 15.08 -19.08 -6.51
CA VAL A 153 15.33 -17.95 -7.42
C VAL A 153 14.02 -17.19 -7.66
N PHE A 154 14.01 -15.90 -7.29
CA PHE A 154 12.90 -14.99 -7.54
C PHE A 154 13.14 -14.27 -8.86
N ARG A 155 12.66 -14.87 -9.97
CA ARG A 155 12.86 -14.36 -11.33
C ARG A 155 12.13 -13.03 -11.54
N THR A 156 12.89 -11.96 -11.71
CA THR A 156 12.44 -10.61 -12.11
C THR A 156 12.74 -10.35 -13.59
N PRO A 157 12.08 -9.37 -14.24
CA PRO A 157 12.42 -8.96 -15.62
C PRO A 157 13.85 -8.39 -15.72
N ASP A 158 14.49 -8.58 -16.87
CA ASP A 158 15.89 -8.24 -17.15
C ASP A 158 16.24 -6.74 -16.98
N GLU A 159 15.23 -5.87 -17.06
CA GLU A 159 15.36 -4.42 -16.81
C GLU A 159 15.73 -4.09 -15.34
N LEU A 160 15.47 -5.01 -14.40
CA LEU A 160 15.58 -4.76 -12.96
C LEU A 160 16.97 -5.15 -12.41
N LYS A 161 17.88 -4.17 -12.33
CA LYS A 161 19.24 -4.38 -11.82
C LYS A 161 19.27 -5.00 -10.41
N VAL A 162 19.82 -6.21 -10.32
CA VAL A 162 19.95 -6.97 -9.08
C VAL A 162 20.94 -6.29 -8.13
N ASN A 163 20.47 -5.90 -6.94
CA ASN A 163 21.25 -5.17 -5.95
C ASN A 163 20.64 -5.30 -4.53
N GLN A 164 21.48 -5.62 -3.53
CA GLN A 164 21.05 -5.87 -2.15
C GLN A 164 20.51 -4.61 -1.43
N LEU A 165 21.08 -3.44 -1.71
CA LEU A 165 20.67 -2.18 -1.09
C LEU A 165 19.30 -1.74 -1.61
N TYR A 166 19.09 -1.81 -2.94
CA TYR A 166 17.79 -1.48 -3.52
C TYR A 166 16.69 -2.45 -3.08
N SER A 167 16.96 -3.77 -2.97
CA SER A 167 15.99 -4.69 -2.38
C SER A 167 15.75 -4.42 -0.91
N GLY A 168 16.79 -4.17 -0.11
CA GLY A 168 16.64 -3.83 1.31
C GLY A 168 15.78 -2.58 1.55
N LEU A 169 15.98 -1.54 0.75
CA LEU A 169 15.18 -0.31 0.76
C LEU A 169 13.74 -0.56 0.30
N ALA A 170 13.53 -1.30 -0.79
CA ALA A 170 12.20 -1.61 -1.31
C ALA A 170 11.37 -2.45 -0.33
N LEU A 171 11.98 -3.47 0.28
CA LEU A 171 11.33 -4.28 1.31
C LEU A 171 11.04 -3.46 2.58
N SER A 172 11.95 -2.60 3.00
CA SER A 172 11.72 -1.69 4.14
C SER A 172 10.55 -0.74 3.85
N ALA A 173 10.47 -0.16 2.65
CA ALA A 173 9.39 0.72 2.23
C ALA A 173 8.03 0.02 2.10
N LEU A 174 8.03 -1.28 1.77
CA LEU A 174 6.81 -2.10 1.66
C LEU A 174 6.33 -2.64 3.00
N LEU A 175 7.25 -3.03 3.90
CA LEU A 175 6.94 -3.67 5.19
C LEU A 175 6.78 -2.67 6.35
N ALA A 176 7.41 -1.49 6.32
CA ALA A 176 7.20 -0.49 7.37
C ALA A 176 5.72 -0.02 7.45
N PRO A 177 4.98 0.22 6.35
CA PRO A 177 3.54 0.48 6.41
C PRO A 177 2.74 -0.70 6.95
N ALA A 178 3.14 -1.95 6.68
CA ALA A 178 2.53 -3.13 7.30
C ALA A 178 2.75 -3.16 8.82
N GLY A 179 3.98 -2.88 9.29
CA GLY A 179 4.28 -2.73 10.72
C GLY A 179 3.50 -1.60 11.39
N MET A 180 3.26 -0.48 10.67
CA MET A 180 2.39 0.61 11.15
C MET A 180 0.91 0.21 11.20
N LEU A 181 0.40 -0.56 10.22
CA LEU A 181 -0.94 -1.12 10.25
C LEU A 181 -1.13 -2.08 11.43
N VAL A 182 -0.15 -2.95 11.73
CA VAL A 182 -0.19 -3.80 12.92
C VAL A 182 -0.19 -2.96 14.20
N GLN A 183 0.58 -1.87 14.27
CA GLN A 183 0.57 -0.94 15.40
C GLN A 183 -0.79 -0.25 15.59
N TRP A 184 -1.46 0.18 14.51
CA TRP A 184 -2.81 0.78 14.59
C TRP A 184 -3.88 -0.26 14.96
N ILE A 185 -3.84 -1.46 14.40
CA ILE A 185 -4.73 -2.57 14.79
C ILE A 185 -4.56 -2.89 16.28
N MET A 186 -3.31 -2.96 16.77
CA MET A 186 -3.02 -3.23 18.19
C MET A 186 -3.46 -2.09 19.11
N HIS A 187 -3.32 -0.84 18.67
CA HIS A 187 -3.82 0.35 19.37
C HIS A 187 -5.35 0.29 19.52
N ASP A 188 -6.08 0.11 18.43
CA ASP A 188 -7.55 0.11 18.45
C ASP A 188 -8.12 -1.06 19.25
N PHE A 189 -7.54 -2.26 19.11
CA PHE A 189 -7.93 -3.41 19.93
C PHE A 189 -7.63 -3.20 21.42
N ARG A 190 -6.54 -2.52 21.78
CA ARG A 190 -6.25 -2.16 23.19
C ARG A 190 -7.36 -1.24 23.75
N HIS A 191 -7.80 -0.25 22.99
CA HIS A 191 -8.88 0.65 23.39
C HIS A 191 -10.27 -0.02 23.43
N LEU A 192 -10.53 -1.01 22.56
CA LEU A 192 -11.73 -1.86 22.62
C LEU A 192 -11.74 -2.83 23.83
N ARG A 193 -10.57 -3.40 24.18
CA ARG A 193 -10.45 -4.40 25.25
C ARG A 193 -10.75 -3.85 26.64
N LEU A 194 -10.62 -2.55 26.85
CA LEU A 194 -10.87 -1.89 28.15
C LEU A 194 -12.32 -2.10 28.62
N PHE A 195 -13.31 -1.84 27.77
CA PHE A 195 -14.72 -2.14 28.07
C PHE A 195 -15.03 -3.65 28.02
N ALA A 196 -14.43 -4.41 27.11
CA ALA A 196 -14.67 -5.85 27.01
C ALA A 196 -14.13 -6.65 28.23
N LEU A 197 -13.09 -6.15 28.90
CA LEU A 197 -12.59 -6.68 30.18
C LEU A 197 -13.49 -6.29 31.35
N THR A 198 -13.78 -5.01 31.47
CA THR A 198 -14.54 -4.44 32.59
C THR A 198 -16.03 -4.81 32.56
N ALA A 199 -16.61 -5.19 31.41
CA ALA A 199 -17.95 -5.78 31.38
C ALA A 199 -17.98 -7.17 32.06
N GLN A 200 -16.90 -7.96 31.93
CA GLN A 200 -16.82 -9.33 32.45
C GLN A 200 -16.54 -9.37 33.96
N ARG A 201 -15.72 -8.45 34.48
CA ARG A 201 -15.25 -8.48 35.88
C ARG A 201 -14.68 -7.12 36.33
N HIS A 202 -14.42 -7.02 37.63
CA HIS A 202 -13.72 -5.87 38.21
C HIS A 202 -12.23 -5.86 37.82
N VAL A 203 -11.73 -4.69 37.42
CA VAL A 203 -10.31 -4.44 37.07
C VAL A 203 -9.83 -3.28 37.95
N SER A 204 -8.59 -3.34 38.46
CA SER A 204 -8.05 -2.23 39.27
C SER A 204 -7.76 -1.02 38.38
N LEU A 205 -7.98 0.20 38.89
CA LEU A 205 -7.76 1.41 38.11
C LEU A 205 -6.29 1.57 37.69
N ALA A 206 -5.33 1.24 38.55
CA ALA A 206 -3.90 1.26 38.22
C ALA A 206 -3.47 0.19 37.20
N ASP A 207 -4.19 -0.93 37.09
CA ASP A 207 -3.98 -1.92 36.03
C ASP A 207 -4.64 -1.49 34.71
N LEU A 208 -5.82 -0.87 34.79
CA LEU A 208 -6.59 -0.37 33.64
C LEU A 208 -5.89 0.81 32.95
N ASP A 209 -5.30 1.71 33.75
CA ASP A 209 -4.41 2.82 33.36
C ASP A 209 -3.26 2.30 32.50
N LYS A 210 -2.48 1.35 33.04
CA LYS A 210 -1.36 0.70 32.32
C LYS A 210 -1.80 -0.07 31.08
N ILE A 211 -2.95 -0.74 31.09
CA ILE A 211 -3.49 -1.42 29.90
C ILE A 211 -3.89 -0.42 28.81
N GLY A 212 -4.28 0.81 29.16
CA GLY A 212 -4.69 1.84 28.21
C GLY A 212 -3.52 2.51 27.50
N ASP A 213 -2.55 3.04 28.25
CA ASP A 213 -1.47 3.87 27.70
C ASP A 213 -0.24 3.09 27.25
N ASP A 214 0.23 2.12 28.05
CA ASP A 214 1.48 1.42 27.78
C ASP A 214 1.31 0.33 26.70
N SER A 215 2.37 0.10 25.93
CA SER A 215 2.47 -0.94 24.90
C SER A 215 3.70 -1.85 25.09
N SER A 216 4.41 -1.71 26.21
CA SER A 216 5.54 -2.55 26.60
C SER A 216 5.10 -3.98 26.94
N ALA A 217 6.09 -4.89 27.00
CA ALA A 217 5.88 -6.27 27.45
C ALA A 217 5.36 -6.37 28.91
N TRP A 218 5.49 -5.33 29.73
CA TRP A 218 4.99 -5.34 31.12
C TRP A 218 3.45 -5.32 31.18
N THR A 219 2.79 -4.66 30.23
CA THR A 219 1.31 -4.70 30.15
C THR A 219 0.78 -6.10 29.90
N LEU A 220 1.52 -6.99 29.24
CA LEU A 220 1.11 -8.37 28.99
C LEU A 220 0.87 -9.15 30.30
N ARG A 221 1.72 -8.90 31.31
CA ARG A 221 1.61 -9.54 32.63
C ARG A 221 0.38 -9.06 33.40
N ILE A 222 0.04 -7.78 33.25
CA ILE A 222 -1.16 -7.15 33.81
C ILE A 222 -2.42 -7.63 33.07
N LEU A 223 -2.39 -7.61 31.74
CA LEU A 223 -3.48 -8.06 30.88
C LEU A 223 -3.77 -9.56 31.13
N GLY A 224 -2.73 -10.36 31.39
CA GLY A 224 -2.82 -11.80 31.65
C GLY A 224 -3.43 -12.15 33.02
N LYS A 225 -3.16 -11.35 34.06
CA LYS A 225 -3.85 -11.40 35.37
C LYS A 225 -5.38 -11.32 35.21
N TYR A 226 -5.85 -10.63 34.17
CA TYR A 226 -7.25 -10.60 33.79
C TYR A 226 -7.55 -11.59 32.65
N SER A 227 -7.32 -11.24 31.38
CA SER A 227 -7.62 -12.10 30.22
C SER A 227 -6.35 -12.68 29.61
N TRP A 228 -6.04 -13.93 29.98
CA TRP A 228 -5.04 -14.77 29.29
C TRP A 228 -5.13 -14.68 27.76
N TRP A 229 -6.34 -14.76 27.19
CA TRP A 229 -6.55 -14.66 25.74
C TRP A 229 -6.10 -13.32 25.16
N TYR A 230 -6.44 -12.20 25.81
CA TYR A 230 -6.00 -10.88 25.35
C TYR A 230 -4.49 -10.69 25.55
N ALA A 231 -3.89 -11.26 26.61
CA ALA A 231 -2.45 -11.24 26.82
C ALA A 231 -1.67 -12.01 25.75
N VAL A 232 -2.06 -13.25 25.44
CA VAL A 232 -1.44 -14.05 24.36
C VAL A 232 -1.54 -13.33 23.01
N MET A 233 -2.73 -12.80 22.70
CA MET A 233 -2.97 -12.10 21.44
C MET A 233 -2.21 -10.77 21.35
N GLN A 234 -2.13 -10.00 22.43
CA GLN A 234 -1.36 -8.75 22.46
C GLN A 234 0.15 -9.02 22.42
N ALA A 235 0.62 -10.10 23.05
CA ALA A 235 2.00 -10.56 22.93
C ALA A 235 2.35 -10.92 21.47
N ALA A 236 1.47 -11.67 20.79
CA ALA A 236 1.64 -12.01 19.38
C ALA A 236 1.67 -10.75 18.49
N LEU A 237 0.76 -9.79 18.69
CA LEU A 237 0.75 -8.54 17.92
C LEU A 237 2.00 -7.67 18.18
N ILE A 238 2.51 -7.60 19.42
CA ILE A 238 3.78 -6.91 19.73
C ILE A 238 4.95 -7.58 19.01
N VAL A 239 5.09 -8.91 19.14
CA VAL A 239 6.18 -9.67 18.52
C VAL A 239 6.11 -9.56 16.99
N ILE A 240 4.93 -9.63 16.39
CA ILE A 240 4.77 -9.47 14.94
C ILE A 240 5.11 -8.04 14.52
N ARG A 241 4.63 -7.00 15.23
CA ARG A 241 4.98 -5.60 14.95
C ARG A 241 6.50 -5.37 14.94
N THR A 242 7.20 -5.84 15.97
CA THR A 242 8.65 -5.61 16.10
C THR A 242 9.47 -6.48 15.14
N SER A 243 8.98 -7.68 14.79
CA SER A 243 9.71 -8.63 13.94
C SER A 243 9.44 -8.47 12.45
N ILE A 244 8.25 -8.03 12.01
CA ILE A 244 7.86 -8.10 10.59
C ILE A 244 8.79 -7.33 9.65
N VAL A 245 9.34 -6.19 10.08
CA VAL A 245 10.32 -5.42 9.30
C VAL A 245 11.70 -6.11 9.31
N PRO A 246 12.39 -6.32 10.45
CA PRO A 246 13.74 -6.92 10.46
C PRO A 246 13.78 -8.39 10.04
N VAL A 247 12.70 -9.16 10.17
CA VAL A 247 12.60 -10.52 9.61
C VAL A 247 12.26 -10.45 8.13
N GLY A 248 11.34 -9.59 7.72
CA GLY A 248 10.92 -9.50 6.32
C GLY A 248 11.97 -8.89 5.39
N THR A 249 12.83 -7.98 5.85
CA THR A 249 13.98 -7.50 5.05
C THR A 249 15.03 -8.58 4.79
N LEU A 250 15.05 -9.68 5.57
CA LEU A 250 15.89 -10.85 5.33
C LEU A 250 15.29 -11.84 4.32
N MET A 251 14.07 -11.62 3.81
CA MET A 251 13.42 -12.60 2.92
C MET A 251 14.02 -12.62 1.51
N LEU A 252 14.54 -11.49 1.02
CA LEU A 252 15.21 -11.39 -0.27
C LEU A 252 16.69 -11.05 -0.10
N THR A 253 17.57 -11.88 -0.65
CA THR A 253 19.01 -11.63 -0.70
C THR A 253 19.54 -11.83 -2.11
N THR A 254 20.39 -10.93 -2.61
CA THR A 254 21.07 -11.13 -3.89
C THR A 254 22.14 -12.20 -3.76
N GLY A 255 22.33 -12.99 -4.81
CA GLY A 255 23.46 -13.90 -4.92
C GLY A 255 23.52 -14.54 -6.30
N VAL A 256 24.68 -15.10 -6.63
CA VAL A 256 24.88 -15.84 -7.87
C VAL A 256 24.07 -17.13 -7.83
N PHE A 257 23.24 -17.34 -8.85
CA PHE A 257 22.67 -18.65 -9.18
C PHE A 257 23.37 -19.20 -10.41
N VAL A 258 23.77 -20.46 -10.34
CA VAL A 258 24.41 -21.16 -11.45
C VAL A 258 23.37 -22.09 -12.08
N GLU A 259 22.84 -21.69 -13.24
CA GLU A 259 21.94 -22.55 -14.01
C GLU A 259 22.75 -23.39 -14.99
N ASN A 260 22.81 -24.70 -14.72
CA ASN A 260 23.41 -25.68 -15.63
C ASN A 260 22.50 -25.85 -16.85
N ARG A 261 22.77 -25.11 -17.92
CA ARG A 261 22.04 -25.21 -19.19
C ARG A 261 22.66 -26.33 -20.04
N PRO A 262 21.95 -27.45 -20.30
CA PRO A 262 22.43 -28.46 -21.22
C PRO A 262 22.33 -27.93 -22.65
N GLY A 263 23.34 -28.23 -23.46
CA GLY A 263 23.41 -27.83 -24.85
C GLY A 263 24.31 -28.75 -25.66
N PHE A 264 24.65 -28.30 -26.86
CA PHE A 264 25.62 -28.96 -27.73
C PHE A 264 26.61 -27.91 -28.25
N ASP A 265 27.87 -28.28 -28.33
CA ASP A 265 28.94 -27.44 -28.85
C ASP A 265 29.80 -28.24 -29.84
N VAL A 266 30.55 -27.56 -30.71
CA VAL A 266 31.33 -28.19 -31.78
C VAL A 266 32.81 -28.19 -31.43
N VAL A 267 33.40 -29.38 -31.30
CA VAL A 267 34.80 -29.55 -30.91
C VAL A 267 35.60 -30.30 -31.96
N GLY A 268 36.88 -29.97 -32.12
CA GLY A 268 37.78 -30.68 -33.02
C GLY A 268 38.14 -32.06 -32.48
N LEU A 269 37.87 -33.11 -33.26
CA LEU A 269 38.22 -34.50 -32.95
C LEU A 269 38.65 -35.22 -34.24
N PRO A 270 39.65 -36.10 -34.21
CA PRO A 270 40.01 -36.94 -35.34
C PRO A 270 38.97 -38.06 -35.49
N ILE A 271 38.05 -37.86 -36.42
CA ILE A 271 36.94 -38.79 -36.69
C ILE A 271 37.23 -39.64 -37.92
N LEU A 272 36.58 -40.80 -38.00
CA LEU A 272 36.50 -41.55 -39.24
C LEU A 272 35.54 -40.81 -40.20
N PRO A 273 36.00 -40.31 -41.35
CA PRO A 273 35.18 -39.59 -42.32
C PRO A 273 34.14 -40.52 -42.92
N SER A 274 32.93 -39.99 -43.13
CA SER A 274 31.91 -40.59 -43.99
C SER A 274 32.32 -40.48 -45.47
N ASP A 275 31.77 -41.34 -46.31
CA ASP A 275 32.12 -41.51 -47.73
C ASP A 275 31.92 -40.26 -48.62
N ASP A 276 31.32 -39.19 -48.07
CA ASP A 276 30.96 -37.94 -48.77
C ASP A 276 31.58 -36.69 -48.08
N SER A 277 32.66 -36.86 -47.33
CA SER A 277 33.28 -35.78 -46.54
C SER A 277 34.70 -35.41 -47.00
N SER A 278 34.98 -34.10 -47.13
CA SER A 278 36.29 -33.56 -47.53
C SER A 278 37.31 -33.53 -46.38
N VAL A 279 37.16 -34.39 -45.38
CA VAL A 279 37.96 -34.41 -44.15
C VAL A 279 39.04 -35.49 -44.26
N ARG A 280 40.31 -35.10 -44.16
CA ARG A 280 41.44 -36.04 -44.19
C ARG A 280 41.53 -36.76 -42.84
N ARG A 281 41.57 -38.11 -42.86
CA ARG A 281 41.84 -38.93 -41.66
C ARG A 281 43.14 -38.49 -40.99
N LEU A 282 43.22 -38.63 -39.67
CA LEU A 282 44.47 -38.42 -38.95
C LEU A 282 45.53 -39.42 -39.44
N ALA A 283 45.16 -40.70 -39.64
CA ALA A 283 46.05 -41.70 -40.24
C ALA A 283 46.60 -41.26 -41.62
N ASN A 284 45.76 -40.71 -42.51
CA ASN A 284 46.21 -40.18 -43.80
C ASN A 284 47.06 -38.90 -43.66
N ALA A 285 46.94 -38.13 -42.58
CA ALA A 285 47.82 -37.00 -42.28
C ALA A 285 49.19 -37.45 -41.76
N MET A 286 49.22 -38.57 -41.04
CA MET A 286 50.41 -39.31 -40.57
C MET A 286 51.13 -40.12 -41.68
N GLY A 287 50.84 -39.82 -42.95
CA GLY A 287 51.48 -40.41 -44.12
C GLY A 287 50.87 -41.70 -44.68
N TRP A 288 49.74 -42.20 -44.14
CA TRP A 288 49.12 -43.43 -44.64
C TRP A 288 48.52 -43.26 -46.06
N ASP A 289 48.71 -44.27 -46.91
CA ASP A 289 48.15 -44.37 -48.26
C ASP A 289 46.72 -44.93 -48.29
N GLY A 290 46.23 -45.49 -47.17
CA GLY A 290 44.92 -46.12 -47.06
C GLY A 290 44.91 -47.64 -47.24
N ASN A 291 46.08 -48.30 -47.29
CA ASN A 291 46.18 -49.74 -47.51
C ASN A 291 46.92 -50.48 -46.36
N GLY A 292 46.57 -51.73 -46.12
CA GLY A 292 47.15 -52.56 -45.04
C GLY A 292 46.84 -52.07 -43.62
N THR A 293 47.59 -52.57 -42.65
CA THR A 293 47.56 -52.08 -41.26
C THR A 293 48.28 -50.74 -41.15
N PHE A 294 47.65 -49.73 -40.57
CA PHE A 294 48.24 -48.41 -40.44
C PHE A 294 49.56 -48.41 -39.63
N ALA A 295 50.56 -47.72 -40.16
CA ALA A 295 51.75 -47.29 -39.45
C ALA A 295 52.18 -45.92 -40.00
N GLN A 296 52.62 -45.04 -39.10
CA GLN A 296 53.07 -43.69 -39.40
C GLN A 296 54.39 -43.66 -40.18
N THR A 297 54.52 -42.74 -41.15
CA THR A 297 55.72 -42.69 -42.01
C THR A 297 56.88 -41.91 -41.38
N LEU A 298 56.58 -40.83 -40.65
CA LEU A 298 57.55 -39.94 -40.00
C LEU A 298 58.64 -39.44 -40.97
N ASN A 299 58.19 -38.82 -42.06
CA ASN A 299 58.99 -38.18 -43.11
C ASN A 299 58.24 -36.96 -43.69
N ASP A 300 58.74 -36.32 -44.74
CA ASP A 300 58.17 -35.07 -45.29
C ASP A 300 56.71 -35.17 -45.80
N ASN A 301 56.20 -36.39 -46.02
CA ASN A 301 54.80 -36.64 -46.37
C ASN A 301 53.86 -36.67 -45.15
N ASP A 302 54.43 -36.76 -43.93
CA ASP A 302 53.74 -36.70 -42.65
C ASP A 302 53.43 -35.25 -42.28
N ASN A 303 52.30 -34.77 -42.80
CA ASN A 303 51.82 -33.41 -42.53
C ASN A 303 51.41 -33.23 -41.05
N PHE A 304 51.09 -34.31 -40.32
CA PHE A 304 50.84 -34.23 -38.87
C PHE A 304 52.14 -33.93 -38.13
N LEU A 305 53.23 -34.65 -38.41
CA LEU A 305 54.57 -34.39 -37.87
C LEU A 305 54.99 -32.94 -38.10
N ALA A 306 54.91 -32.48 -39.36
CA ALA A 306 55.31 -31.12 -39.72
C ALA A 306 54.52 -30.06 -38.94
N GLN A 307 53.18 -30.18 -38.88
CA GLN A 307 52.34 -29.24 -38.12
C GLN A 307 52.66 -29.26 -36.62
N THR A 308 52.79 -30.44 -36.02
CA THR A 308 53.13 -30.59 -34.59
C THR A 308 54.50 -29.98 -34.26
N VAL A 309 55.51 -30.18 -35.10
CA VAL A 309 56.84 -29.59 -34.90
C VAL A 309 56.82 -28.06 -35.06
N TYR A 310 56.10 -27.50 -36.04
CA TYR A 310 55.98 -26.05 -36.16
C TYR A 310 55.26 -25.42 -34.96
N THR A 311 54.20 -26.06 -34.44
CA THR A 311 53.54 -25.63 -33.20
C THR A 311 54.49 -25.71 -31.99
N PHE A 312 55.24 -26.80 -31.86
CA PHE A 312 56.23 -26.98 -30.79
C PHE A 312 57.32 -25.89 -30.81
N VAL A 313 57.91 -25.62 -31.98
CA VAL A 313 58.90 -24.54 -32.15
C VAL A 313 58.30 -23.17 -31.81
N GLY A 314 57.06 -22.89 -32.26
CA GLY A 314 56.36 -21.64 -31.92
C GLY A 314 56.10 -21.48 -30.41
N ASN A 315 55.70 -22.56 -29.74
CA ASN A 315 55.44 -22.59 -28.29
C ASN A 315 56.71 -22.29 -27.46
N ILE A 316 57.88 -22.80 -27.89
CA ILE A 316 59.16 -22.48 -27.24
C ILE A 316 59.60 -21.04 -27.55
N VAL A 317 59.56 -20.61 -28.82
CA VAL A 317 60.01 -19.26 -29.23
C VAL A 317 59.18 -18.15 -28.58
N SER A 318 57.90 -18.39 -28.33
CA SER A 318 57.00 -17.45 -27.64
C SER A 318 57.17 -17.41 -26.11
N GLN A 319 57.98 -18.31 -25.53
CA GLN A 319 58.12 -18.55 -24.07
C GLN A 319 56.79 -18.85 -23.32
N SER A 320 55.68 -19.02 -24.05
CA SER A 320 54.36 -19.27 -23.46
C SER A 320 54.23 -20.67 -22.82
N ALA A 321 55.15 -21.57 -23.17
CA ALA A 321 55.20 -22.96 -22.74
C ALA A 321 56.21 -23.23 -21.59
N LEU A 322 56.46 -22.22 -20.75
CA LEU A 322 57.19 -22.35 -19.47
C LEU A 322 56.23 -22.37 -18.26
N VAL A 323 54.95 -22.67 -18.49
CA VAL A 323 53.89 -22.66 -17.46
C VAL A 323 53.52 -24.10 -17.07
N ASP A 324 54.27 -24.64 -16.11
CA ASP A 324 53.85 -25.73 -15.22
C ASP A 324 53.39 -27.05 -15.89
N VAL A 325 53.98 -27.38 -17.05
CA VAL A 325 53.66 -28.60 -17.82
C VAL A 325 54.40 -29.82 -17.25
N PHE A 326 54.08 -30.19 -16.01
CA PHE A 326 54.43 -31.46 -15.39
C PHE A 326 53.48 -32.59 -15.83
N SER A 327 53.88 -33.86 -15.63
CA SER A 327 53.15 -35.02 -16.13
C SER A 327 51.72 -35.12 -15.59
N GLY A 328 50.80 -35.58 -16.42
CA GLY A 328 49.36 -35.50 -16.13
C GLY A 328 48.47 -35.62 -17.37
N VAL A 329 47.29 -35.00 -17.30
CA VAL A 329 46.22 -35.11 -18.31
C VAL A 329 46.03 -33.80 -19.05
N ILE A 330 46.25 -33.81 -20.37
CA ILE A 330 46.01 -32.71 -21.29
C ILE A 330 44.66 -32.92 -21.98
N GLY A 331 43.72 -31.99 -21.79
CA GLY A 331 42.50 -31.92 -22.59
C GLY A 331 42.70 -31.14 -23.90
N PRO A 332 41.67 -31.05 -24.77
CA PRO A 332 41.72 -30.30 -26.02
C PRO A 332 42.05 -28.82 -25.79
N ILE A 333 42.90 -28.27 -26.65
CA ILE A 333 43.52 -26.94 -26.46
C ILE A 333 42.84 -25.92 -27.38
N PRO A 334 42.50 -24.70 -26.91
CA PRO A 334 41.92 -23.68 -27.77
C PRO A 334 42.92 -23.26 -28.86
N THR A 335 42.43 -23.15 -30.09
CA THR A 335 43.22 -22.72 -31.26
C THR A 335 42.50 -21.58 -32.00
N HIS A 336 43.13 -21.01 -33.02
CA HIS A 336 42.49 -19.97 -33.84
C HIS A 336 41.20 -20.41 -34.55
N ASN A 337 40.98 -21.73 -34.71
CA ASN A 337 39.77 -22.31 -35.29
C ASN A 337 38.83 -22.96 -34.24
N LEU A 338 39.23 -23.02 -32.97
CA LEU A 338 38.49 -23.72 -31.92
C LEU A 338 38.53 -22.94 -30.61
N THR A 339 37.43 -22.27 -30.28
CA THR A 339 37.24 -21.51 -29.05
C THR A 339 36.25 -22.21 -28.12
N PHE A 340 36.66 -22.53 -26.90
CA PHE A 340 35.78 -23.11 -25.90
C PHE A 340 35.08 -22.02 -25.07
N ASN A 341 33.77 -22.17 -24.87
CA ASN A 341 33.00 -21.43 -23.88
C ASN A 341 33.54 -21.71 -22.46
N SER A 342 33.77 -20.66 -21.67
CA SER A 342 34.19 -20.78 -20.27
C SER A 342 33.06 -21.30 -19.37
N ASN A 343 33.41 -21.84 -18.20
CA ASN A 343 32.48 -22.47 -17.25
C ASN A 343 31.58 -23.56 -17.89
N THR A 344 32.03 -24.14 -19.01
CA THR A 344 31.29 -25.17 -19.74
C THR A 344 31.98 -26.50 -19.55
N THR A 345 31.22 -27.51 -19.14
CA THR A 345 31.66 -28.90 -19.04
C THR A 345 31.32 -29.62 -20.34
N TYR A 346 32.34 -30.11 -21.04
CA TYR A 346 32.22 -30.84 -22.29
C TYR A 346 32.35 -32.33 -22.01
N ASN A 347 31.51 -33.17 -22.63
CA ASN A 347 31.53 -34.62 -22.44
C ASN A 347 31.79 -35.31 -23.78
N GLY A 348 32.65 -36.33 -23.80
CA GLY A 348 33.11 -36.94 -25.06
C GLY A 348 34.35 -36.27 -25.66
N LEU A 349 35.17 -35.60 -24.84
CA LEU A 349 36.46 -35.06 -25.26
C LEU A 349 37.55 -36.13 -25.24
N LEU A 350 38.55 -35.99 -26.11
CA LEU A 350 39.81 -36.73 -26.00
C LEU A 350 40.67 -36.16 -24.87
N LEU A 351 41.15 -37.03 -23.99
CA LEU A 351 42.07 -36.73 -22.90
C LEU A 351 43.39 -37.45 -23.16
N TYR A 352 44.50 -36.71 -23.14
CA TYR A 352 45.84 -37.26 -23.34
C TYR A 352 46.59 -37.33 -22.02
N HIS A 353 46.82 -38.53 -21.51
CA HIS A 353 47.68 -38.75 -20.34
C HIS A 353 49.11 -38.91 -20.84
N TRP A 354 50.06 -38.17 -20.26
CA TRP A 354 51.46 -38.22 -20.66
C TRP A 354 52.41 -38.13 -19.47
N ASP A 355 53.57 -38.74 -19.60
CA ASP A 355 54.74 -38.52 -18.75
C ASP A 355 56.00 -38.55 -19.64
N ALA A 356 57.05 -37.82 -19.27
CA ALA A 356 58.35 -37.89 -19.94
C ALA A 356 59.21 -39.05 -19.41
N ASN A 357 58.97 -39.48 -18.16
CA ASN A 357 59.83 -40.37 -17.38
C ASN A 357 61.32 -40.00 -17.53
N CYS A 358 61.65 -38.71 -17.37
CA CYS A 358 63.02 -38.20 -17.46
C CYS A 358 63.76 -38.35 -16.12
N GLU A 359 64.91 -39.02 -16.16
CA GLU A 359 65.78 -39.24 -15.00
C GLU A 359 67.27 -39.10 -15.36
N ALA A 360 68.14 -39.11 -14.36
CA ALA A 360 69.59 -38.98 -14.54
C ALA A 360 70.21 -40.24 -15.17
N ALA A 361 70.85 -40.08 -16.33
CA ALA A 361 71.55 -41.15 -17.05
C ALA A 361 72.95 -41.40 -16.47
N LEU A 362 73.00 -41.79 -15.20
CA LEU A 362 74.23 -42.14 -14.48
C LEU A 362 74.93 -43.38 -15.07
N ASP A 363 74.18 -44.20 -15.78
CA ASP A 363 74.59 -45.39 -16.55
C ASP A 363 75.44 -45.08 -17.78
N VAL A 364 75.52 -43.82 -18.22
CA VAL A 364 76.38 -43.38 -19.34
C VAL A 364 77.69 -42.79 -18.79
N PRO A 365 78.81 -43.53 -18.77
CA PRO A 365 80.11 -42.97 -18.38
C PRO A 365 80.70 -42.10 -19.49
N TYR A 366 81.57 -41.17 -19.11
CA TYR A 366 82.31 -40.32 -20.04
C TYR A 366 83.82 -40.33 -19.76
N THR A 367 84.59 -39.99 -20.79
CA THR A 367 86.04 -39.81 -20.73
C THR A 367 86.41 -38.45 -21.34
N THR A 368 87.47 -37.82 -20.83
CA THR A 368 87.91 -36.49 -21.28
C THR A 368 89.26 -36.61 -21.99
N SER A 369 89.36 -36.02 -23.18
CA SER A 369 90.62 -35.76 -23.88
C SER A 369 90.83 -34.25 -23.99
N LEU A 370 92.04 -33.78 -23.67
CA LEU A 370 92.38 -32.35 -23.64
C LEU A 370 93.41 -32.04 -24.71
N ASN A 371 93.13 -31.05 -25.56
CA ASN A 371 94.04 -30.58 -26.60
C ASN A 371 94.21 -29.06 -26.49
N GLY A 372 95.26 -28.65 -25.76
CA GLY A 372 95.43 -27.27 -25.33
C GLY A 372 94.29 -26.83 -24.41
N SER A 373 93.55 -25.81 -24.82
CA SER A 373 92.38 -25.29 -24.10
C SER A 373 91.03 -25.81 -24.62
N ASN A 374 91.02 -26.72 -25.59
CA ASN A 374 89.81 -27.39 -26.07
C ASN A 374 89.65 -28.75 -25.37
N ALA A 375 88.42 -29.09 -24.98
CA ALA A 375 88.10 -30.36 -24.32
C ALA A 375 87.18 -31.22 -25.21
N THR A 376 87.49 -32.49 -25.35
CA THR A 376 86.69 -33.49 -26.05
C THR A 376 86.15 -34.50 -25.04
N TYR A 377 84.83 -34.49 -24.83
CA TYR A 377 84.16 -35.42 -23.94
C TYR A 377 83.59 -36.56 -24.78
N THR A 378 84.04 -37.80 -24.51
CA THR A 378 83.59 -39.01 -25.21
C THR A 378 82.80 -39.88 -24.26
N PHE A 379 81.51 -40.00 -24.53
CA PHE A 379 80.52 -40.77 -23.78
C PHE A 379 80.43 -42.18 -24.35
N THR A 380 80.24 -43.18 -23.48
CA THR A 380 80.00 -44.57 -23.88
C THR A 380 78.54 -44.92 -23.61
N MET A 381 77.82 -45.31 -24.65
CA MET A 381 76.40 -45.61 -24.58
C MET A 381 76.14 -47.06 -24.13
N PRO A 382 74.91 -47.41 -23.69
CA PRO A 382 74.58 -48.77 -23.25
C PRO A 382 74.81 -49.88 -24.29
N ASP A 383 74.84 -49.58 -25.60
CA ASP A 383 75.23 -50.53 -26.67
C ASP A 383 76.75 -50.62 -26.90
N SER A 384 77.56 -49.98 -26.06
CA SER A 384 79.02 -49.78 -26.22
C SER A 384 79.44 -48.94 -27.43
N SER A 385 78.52 -48.26 -28.12
CA SER A 385 78.87 -47.20 -29.07
C SER A 385 79.38 -45.96 -28.33
N THR A 386 80.12 -45.09 -29.02
CA THR A 386 80.67 -43.87 -28.43
C THR A 386 80.17 -42.62 -29.15
N GLN A 387 79.90 -41.57 -28.36
CA GLN A 387 79.45 -40.25 -28.81
C GLN A 387 80.41 -39.19 -28.28
N SER A 388 80.88 -38.29 -29.14
CA SER A 388 81.87 -37.26 -28.77
C SER A 388 81.34 -35.83 -28.96
N ILE A 389 81.68 -34.98 -27.98
CA ILE A 389 81.32 -33.55 -27.93
C ILE A 389 82.60 -32.73 -27.74
N ASN A 390 82.85 -31.79 -28.66
CA ASN A 390 84.06 -30.97 -28.70
C ASN A 390 83.76 -29.55 -28.20
N VAL A 391 84.16 -29.23 -26.97
CA VAL A 391 84.03 -27.91 -26.36
C VAL A 391 85.28 -27.08 -26.70
N SER A 392 85.09 -25.87 -27.24
CA SER A 392 86.20 -25.01 -27.68
C SER A 392 86.07 -23.54 -27.25
N VAL A 393 87.19 -22.90 -26.94
CA VAL A 393 87.23 -21.55 -26.32
C VAL A 393 86.72 -20.44 -27.25
N GLN A 394 86.60 -20.68 -28.55
CA GLN A 394 86.01 -19.72 -29.50
C GLN A 394 84.47 -19.67 -29.41
N LYS A 395 83.81 -20.76 -28.98
CA LYS A 395 82.38 -20.82 -28.65
C LYS A 395 82.18 -20.57 -27.14
N ARG A 396 82.38 -19.33 -26.67
CA ARG A 396 82.43 -19.04 -25.23
C ARG A 396 81.14 -19.33 -24.43
N GLU A 397 79.98 -19.36 -25.07
CA GLU A 397 78.67 -19.49 -24.41
C GLU A 397 77.76 -20.54 -25.08
N SER A 398 78.25 -21.26 -26.08
CA SER A 398 77.46 -22.21 -26.88
C SER A 398 77.67 -23.65 -26.38
N GLN A 399 76.58 -24.37 -26.15
CA GLN A 399 76.61 -25.79 -25.79
C GLN A 399 76.54 -26.68 -27.04
N SER A 400 76.44 -28.00 -26.87
CA SER A 400 76.29 -28.95 -27.99
C SER A 400 75.61 -30.21 -27.52
N LEU A 401 74.47 -30.52 -28.14
CA LEU A 401 73.61 -31.66 -27.81
C LEU A 401 73.96 -32.90 -28.66
N ARG A 402 73.80 -34.09 -28.08
CA ARG A 402 73.75 -35.38 -28.75
C ARG A 402 72.58 -36.20 -28.23
N LEU A 403 71.89 -36.87 -29.14
CA LEU A 403 70.84 -37.84 -28.83
C LEU A 403 71.35 -39.25 -29.16
N TRP A 404 70.96 -40.23 -28.34
CA TRP A 404 71.07 -41.66 -28.61
C TRP A 404 69.82 -42.35 -28.07
N ASN A 405 69.40 -43.47 -28.66
CA ASN A 405 68.18 -44.18 -28.25
C ASN A 405 68.48 -45.68 -28.11
N SER A 406 67.89 -46.31 -27.09
CA SER A 406 68.15 -47.71 -26.73
C SER A 406 67.59 -48.76 -27.70
N ARG A 407 66.99 -48.33 -28.81
CA ARG A 407 66.31 -49.11 -29.84
C ARG A 407 65.14 -49.93 -29.32
N ALA A 408 63.96 -49.30 -29.27
CA ALA A 408 62.71 -50.03 -29.41
C ALA A 408 61.96 -49.51 -30.64
N ASN A 409 61.96 -50.30 -31.72
CA ASN A 409 61.37 -49.99 -33.03
C ASN A 409 61.80 -48.68 -33.72
N THR A 410 61.84 -48.72 -35.05
CA THR A 410 62.12 -47.58 -35.92
C THR A 410 61.02 -47.48 -36.97
N SER A 411 60.71 -46.25 -37.38
CA SER A 411 59.80 -45.99 -38.51
C SER A 411 60.36 -46.57 -39.82
N ILE A 412 59.53 -46.55 -40.86
CA ILE A 412 59.91 -46.93 -42.24
C ILE A 412 61.16 -46.16 -42.72
N ASN A 413 61.40 -44.95 -42.18
CA ASN A 413 62.52 -44.08 -42.52
C ASN A 413 63.64 -44.06 -41.46
N GLY A 414 63.65 -45.03 -40.52
CA GLY A 414 64.73 -45.22 -39.55
C GLY A 414 64.69 -44.33 -38.30
N VAL A 415 63.65 -43.49 -38.14
CA VAL A 415 63.47 -42.65 -36.94
C VAL A 415 63.04 -43.53 -35.75
N PRO A 416 63.64 -43.43 -34.55
CA PRO A 416 63.19 -44.18 -33.38
C PRO A 416 61.75 -43.79 -32.99
N ILE A 417 60.89 -44.78 -32.78
CA ILE A 417 59.47 -44.57 -32.44
C ILE A 417 59.13 -44.95 -31.00
N SER A 418 59.95 -45.76 -30.32
CA SER A 418 59.77 -46.02 -28.89
C SER A 418 61.10 -46.25 -28.18
N GLY A 419 61.03 -46.52 -26.88
CA GLY A 419 62.20 -46.78 -26.04
C GLY A 419 62.92 -45.52 -25.56
N THR A 420 63.84 -45.72 -24.63
CA THR A 420 64.50 -44.65 -23.89
C THR A 420 65.44 -43.83 -24.78
N THR A 421 65.20 -42.52 -24.85
CA THR A 421 66.10 -41.56 -25.52
C THR A 421 66.98 -40.87 -24.48
N TYR A 422 68.28 -40.93 -24.72
CA TYR A 422 69.33 -40.36 -23.90
C TYR A 422 69.76 -39.01 -24.52
N PHE A 423 69.70 -37.96 -23.71
CA PHE A 423 70.11 -36.60 -24.04
C PHE A 423 71.43 -36.30 -23.33
N ILE A 424 72.44 -35.94 -24.12
CA ILE A 424 73.79 -35.67 -23.63
C ILE A 424 74.22 -34.29 -24.11
N SER A 425 74.56 -33.39 -23.19
CA SER A 425 75.12 -32.08 -23.50
C SER A 425 76.44 -31.87 -22.75
N ALA A 426 77.34 -31.08 -23.33
CA ALA A 426 78.53 -30.58 -22.64
C ALA A 426 78.84 -29.14 -23.10
N GLY A 427 79.28 -28.28 -22.16
CA GLY A 427 79.60 -26.89 -22.49
C GLY A 427 80.14 -26.05 -21.33
N PRO A 428 80.59 -24.82 -21.60
CA PRO A 428 81.23 -23.92 -20.63
C PRO A 428 80.23 -23.05 -19.83
N SER A 429 78.95 -23.42 -19.80
CA SER A 429 77.82 -22.62 -19.27
C SER A 429 78.08 -22.00 -17.90
N SER A 430 77.81 -20.69 -17.79
CA SER A 430 78.04 -19.85 -16.61
C SER A 430 76.77 -19.41 -15.87
N ALA A 431 75.57 -19.68 -16.43
CA ALA A 431 74.32 -19.13 -15.92
C ALA A 431 73.70 -19.89 -14.73
N LEU A 432 74.08 -21.15 -14.51
CA LEU A 432 73.58 -21.94 -13.38
C LEU A 432 74.16 -21.44 -12.06
N ASN A 433 73.31 -20.84 -11.22
CA ASN A 433 73.65 -20.42 -9.88
C ASN A 433 74.01 -21.66 -9.03
N SER A 434 75.29 -21.78 -8.63
CA SER A 434 75.80 -22.94 -7.89
C SER A 434 75.04 -23.24 -6.60
N LYS A 435 74.36 -22.25 -6.02
CA LYS A 435 73.53 -22.42 -4.83
C LYS A 435 72.22 -23.17 -5.10
N ALA A 436 71.62 -22.98 -6.29
CA ALA A 436 70.41 -23.72 -6.69
C ALA A 436 70.74 -25.20 -6.93
N LEU A 437 71.91 -25.48 -7.51
CA LEU A 437 72.42 -26.85 -7.72
C LEU A 437 72.77 -27.59 -6.42
N THR A 438 72.93 -26.89 -5.29
CA THR A 438 73.10 -27.52 -3.96
C THR A 438 71.78 -27.70 -3.19
N GLU A 439 70.68 -27.09 -3.66
CA GLU A 439 69.35 -27.21 -3.05
C GLU A 439 68.43 -28.13 -3.89
N SER A 440 68.69 -28.26 -5.19
CA SER A 440 68.12 -29.30 -6.07
C SER A 440 68.98 -30.57 -6.06
N ASN A 441 68.40 -31.70 -5.67
CA ASN A 441 69.06 -33.02 -5.63
C ASN A 441 69.20 -33.67 -7.03
N ASP A 442 69.33 -32.88 -8.11
CA ASP A 442 69.41 -33.41 -9.47
C ASP A 442 70.80 -34.02 -9.75
N THR A 443 70.81 -35.28 -10.18
CA THR A 443 72.03 -36.06 -10.47
C THR A 443 72.33 -36.18 -11.97
N SER A 444 71.50 -35.60 -12.84
CA SER A 444 71.70 -35.57 -14.30
C SER A 444 72.85 -34.65 -14.71
N LEU A 445 73.13 -33.62 -13.91
CA LEU A 445 74.24 -32.69 -14.12
C LEU A 445 75.52 -33.16 -13.41
N THR A 446 76.67 -32.86 -14.02
CA THR A 446 77.98 -33.18 -13.46
C THR A 446 78.97 -32.08 -13.83
N GLN A 447 79.61 -31.45 -12.84
CA GLN A 447 80.69 -30.50 -13.10
C GLN A 447 82.01 -31.25 -13.32
N THR A 448 82.74 -30.85 -14.35
CA THR A 448 84.06 -31.41 -14.69
C THR A 448 85.18 -30.68 -13.95
N LYS A 449 86.37 -31.29 -13.85
CA LYS A 449 87.54 -30.66 -13.19
C LYS A 449 88.03 -29.41 -13.93
N GLU A 450 87.70 -29.33 -15.22
CA GLU A 450 88.03 -28.23 -16.11
C GLU A 450 87.03 -27.05 -16.00
N GLY A 451 85.98 -27.19 -15.20
CA GLY A 451 84.94 -26.17 -14.98
C GLY A 451 83.76 -26.23 -15.96
N HIS A 452 83.86 -27.01 -17.04
CA HIS A 452 82.73 -27.29 -17.93
C HIS A 452 81.66 -28.12 -17.23
N TRP A 453 80.42 -27.98 -17.68
CA TRP A 453 79.30 -28.82 -17.25
C TRP A 453 78.99 -29.90 -18.27
N ILE A 454 78.51 -31.04 -17.77
CA ILE A 454 77.96 -32.15 -18.53
C ILE A 454 76.54 -32.42 -18.03
N SER A 455 75.60 -32.64 -18.95
CA SER A 455 74.28 -33.19 -18.67
C SER A 455 74.15 -34.57 -19.30
N ARG A 456 73.56 -35.50 -18.54
CA ARG A 456 73.22 -36.87 -18.93
C ARG A 456 71.83 -37.18 -18.41
N SER A 457 70.83 -37.10 -19.28
CA SER A 457 69.43 -37.40 -18.95
C SER A 457 68.92 -38.52 -19.85
N ARG A 458 68.07 -39.40 -19.33
CA ARG A 458 67.35 -40.41 -20.13
C ARG A 458 65.86 -40.27 -19.89
N CYS A 459 65.08 -40.28 -20.97
CA CYS A 459 63.63 -40.10 -20.93
C CYS A 459 62.95 -41.23 -21.70
N THR A 460 61.87 -41.76 -21.12
CA THR A 460 61.07 -42.84 -21.73
C THR A 460 59.61 -42.35 -21.79
N PRO A 461 59.27 -41.49 -22.77
CA PRO A 461 58.00 -40.80 -22.77
C PRO A 461 56.83 -41.78 -22.95
N GLU A 462 55.86 -41.70 -22.05
CA GLU A 462 54.55 -42.34 -22.18
C GLU A 462 53.52 -41.32 -22.65
N PHE A 463 52.63 -41.75 -23.55
CA PHE A 463 51.51 -40.95 -24.00
C PHE A 463 50.38 -41.90 -24.40
N ARG A 464 49.20 -41.73 -23.80
CA ARG A 464 47.99 -42.53 -24.06
C ARG A 464 46.78 -41.61 -24.13
N TRP A 465 45.73 -42.04 -24.82
CA TRP A 465 44.49 -41.28 -24.92
C TRP A 465 43.32 -42.03 -24.27
N GLU A 466 42.30 -41.30 -23.83
CA GLU A 466 40.99 -41.84 -23.47
C GLU A 466 39.88 -40.84 -23.84
N VAL A 467 38.62 -41.27 -23.77
CA VAL A 467 37.46 -40.37 -23.89
C VAL A 467 36.95 -40.02 -22.50
N GLY A 468 36.68 -38.73 -22.26
CA GLY A 468 36.23 -38.24 -20.96
C GLY A 468 35.47 -36.92 -21.01
N SER A 469 35.47 -36.20 -19.90
CA SER A 469 34.86 -34.87 -19.76
C SER A 469 35.75 -33.91 -19.00
N CYS A 470 35.87 -32.67 -19.47
CA CYS A 470 36.59 -31.57 -18.78
C CYS A 470 35.71 -30.32 -18.69
N MET A 471 36.08 -29.38 -17.83
CA MET A 471 35.55 -28.02 -17.79
C MET A 471 36.57 -27.01 -18.33
N PHE A 472 36.16 -26.08 -19.20
CA PHE A 472 37.08 -25.04 -19.69
C PHE A 472 37.09 -23.81 -18.77
N ASN A 473 38.25 -23.48 -18.20
CA ASN A 473 38.42 -22.36 -17.26
C ASN A 473 38.93 -21.07 -17.95
N GLY A 474 38.50 -20.80 -19.19
CA GLY A 474 38.88 -19.61 -19.97
C GLY A 474 40.27 -19.66 -20.61
N THR A 475 41.23 -20.39 -20.03
CA THR A 475 42.60 -20.56 -20.57
C THR A 475 42.88 -22.00 -20.99
N LEU A 476 42.50 -22.98 -20.16
CA LEU A 476 42.82 -24.40 -20.34
C LEU A 476 41.71 -25.30 -19.75
N MET A 477 41.72 -26.57 -20.13
CA MET A 477 40.82 -27.60 -19.61
C MET A 477 41.24 -28.04 -18.20
N THR A 478 40.30 -28.00 -17.25
CA THR A 478 40.48 -28.46 -15.87
C THR A 478 39.44 -29.52 -15.50
N ASN A 479 39.64 -30.19 -14.36
CA ASN A 479 38.73 -31.20 -13.81
C ASN A 479 38.36 -32.29 -14.83
N CYS A 480 39.36 -32.81 -15.53
CA CYS A 480 39.18 -33.85 -16.55
C CYS A 480 39.00 -35.23 -15.91
N GLU A 481 37.92 -35.94 -16.28
CA GLU A 481 37.60 -37.30 -15.81
C GLU A 481 37.38 -38.24 -17.00
N GLY A 482 38.04 -39.40 -17.00
CA GLY A 482 37.85 -40.47 -17.98
C GLY A 482 36.45 -41.11 -17.91
N LYS A 483 35.77 -41.21 -19.05
CA LYS A 483 34.40 -41.73 -19.20
C LYS A 483 34.32 -42.60 -20.48
N PRO A 484 34.94 -43.79 -20.48
CA PRO A 484 35.14 -44.60 -21.69
C PRO A 484 33.83 -45.01 -22.42
N ASN A 485 32.70 -45.02 -21.71
CA ASN A 485 31.40 -45.40 -22.27
C ASN A 485 30.55 -44.21 -22.77
N THR A 486 31.05 -42.97 -22.77
CA THR A 486 30.30 -41.79 -23.26
C THR A 486 30.66 -41.34 -24.68
N ASN A 487 31.46 -42.12 -25.41
CA ASN A 487 31.77 -41.79 -26.81
C ASN A 487 30.55 -42.03 -27.72
N THR A 488 30.14 -40.99 -28.46
CA THR A 488 29.04 -41.04 -29.45
C THR A 488 29.54 -40.93 -30.90
N THR A 489 30.86 -40.83 -31.11
CA THR A 489 31.48 -40.49 -32.38
C THR A 489 32.48 -41.58 -32.82
N ALA A 490 32.51 -41.91 -34.11
CA ALA A 490 33.52 -42.79 -34.68
C ALA A 490 34.87 -42.06 -34.75
N LEU A 491 35.81 -42.42 -33.85
CA LEU A 491 37.15 -41.84 -33.78
C LEU A 491 38.15 -42.63 -34.64
N ASP A 492 39.17 -41.95 -35.15
CA ASP A 492 40.30 -42.55 -35.89
C ASP A 492 41.28 -43.22 -34.90
N THR A 493 40.84 -44.32 -34.26
CA THR A 493 41.55 -44.98 -33.16
C THR A 493 42.92 -45.50 -33.57
N ASP A 494 43.04 -46.03 -34.79
CA ASP A 494 44.31 -46.53 -35.35
C ASP A 494 45.36 -45.40 -35.38
N ALA A 495 44.95 -44.16 -35.66
CA ALA A 495 45.82 -42.99 -35.63
C ALA A 495 46.09 -42.49 -34.20
N LEU A 496 45.08 -42.51 -33.33
CA LEU A 496 45.21 -42.07 -31.92
C LEU A 496 46.19 -42.95 -31.12
N ASP A 497 46.15 -44.27 -31.33
CA ASP A 497 47.09 -45.23 -30.72
C ASP A 497 48.54 -45.01 -31.17
N LYS A 498 48.76 -44.30 -32.29
CA LYS A 498 50.10 -43.95 -32.80
C LYS A 498 50.62 -42.59 -32.37
N LEU A 499 49.85 -41.78 -31.66
CA LEU A 499 50.34 -40.50 -31.11
C LEU A 499 51.52 -40.67 -30.14
N ALA A 500 51.62 -41.81 -29.46
CA ALA A 500 52.77 -42.14 -28.60
C ALA A 500 54.10 -42.16 -29.36
N ASP A 501 54.09 -42.71 -30.58
CA ASP A 501 55.30 -42.87 -31.39
C ASP A 501 55.89 -41.50 -31.80
N TYR A 502 55.07 -40.44 -31.83
CA TYR A 502 55.51 -39.05 -32.10
C TYR A 502 56.30 -38.43 -30.94
N MET A 503 56.03 -38.80 -29.69
CA MET A 503 56.80 -38.31 -28.54
C MET A 503 58.28 -38.70 -28.67
N THR A 504 58.57 -39.94 -29.08
CA THR A 504 59.94 -40.40 -29.32
C THR A 504 60.51 -39.82 -30.62
N ALA A 505 59.70 -39.73 -31.68
CA ALA A 505 60.18 -39.33 -33.01
C ALA A 505 60.49 -37.83 -33.17
N ILE A 506 59.72 -36.93 -32.53
CA ILE A 506 59.86 -35.47 -32.68
C ILE A 506 61.25 -34.95 -32.27
N PRO A 507 61.84 -35.32 -31.11
CA PRO A 507 63.20 -34.92 -30.75
C PRO A 507 64.24 -35.32 -31.79
N TRP A 508 64.09 -36.51 -32.39
CA TRP A 508 64.96 -37.01 -33.45
C TRP A 508 64.77 -36.27 -34.77
N TRP A 509 63.53 -35.99 -35.18
CA TRP A 509 63.25 -35.25 -36.41
C TRP A 509 63.86 -33.85 -36.37
N ILE A 510 63.68 -33.11 -35.26
CA ILE A 510 64.25 -31.76 -35.11
C ILE A 510 65.80 -31.84 -35.04
N SER A 511 66.36 -32.88 -34.42
CA SER A 511 67.82 -33.11 -34.39
C SER A 511 68.41 -33.50 -35.76
N ASN A 512 67.61 -33.97 -36.71
CA ASN A 512 68.07 -34.32 -38.05
C ASN A 512 67.89 -33.13 -39.02
N GLU A 513 66.69 -32.54 -39.06
CA GLU A 513 66.32 -31.53 -40.07
C GLU A 513 66.56 -30.07 -39.62
N GLN A 514 66.49 -29.77 -38.32
CA GLN A 514 66.45 -28.38 -37.82
C GLN A 514 67.35 -28.10 -36.61
N LEU A 515 68.57 -28.67 -36.62
CA LEU A 515 69.64 -28.39 -35.63
C LEU A 515 69.80 -26.89 -35.31
N GLN A 516 69.69 -26.01 -36.32
CA GLN A 516 69.85 -24.56 -36.12
C GLN A 516 68.79 -23.91 -35.22
N ILE A 517 67.65 -24.54 -34.94
CA ILE A 517 66.65 -24.01 -34.01
C ILE A 517 66.94 -24.51 -32.60
N ILE A 518 67.07 -25.83 -32.39
CA ILE A 518 67.38 -26.36 -31.04
C ILE A 518 68.71 -25.82 -30.51
N ASP A 519 69.80 -25.84 -31.29
CA ASP A 519 71.10 -25.31 -30.82
C ASP A 519 70.98 -23.82 -30.44
N LYS A 520 70.34 -22.99 -31.27
CA LYS A 520 70.21 -21.54 -30.97
C LYS A 520 69.29 -21.28 -29.78
N THR A 521 68.20 -22.01 -29.65
CA THR A 521 67.23 -21.79 -28.57
C THR A 521 67.75 -22.33 -27.23
N LEU A 522 68.48 -23.45 -27.22
CA LEU A 522 69.21 -23.92 -26.04
C LEU A 522 70.42 -23.03 -25.71
N ASP A 523 71.10 -22.46 -26.70
CA ASP A 523 72.14 -21.45 -26.47
C ASP A 523 71.54 -20.16 -25.86
N THR A 524 70.34 -19.70 -26.26
CA THR A 524 69.68 -18.53 -25.65
C THR A 524 69.20 -18.74 -24.21
N LEU A 525 69.16 -19.98 -23.71
CA LEU A 525 68.94 -20.25 -22.28
C LEU A 525 70.23 -20.07 -21.45
N TYR A 526 71.41 -20.05 -22.09
CA TYR A 526 72.74 -19.92 -21.48
C TYR A 526 73.08 -20.95 -20.37
N ALA A 527 72.21 -21.94 -20.16
CA ALA A 527 72.28 -22.97 -19.14
C ALA A 527 72.21 -24.36 -19.78
N ILE A 528 72.91 -25.33 -19.19
CA ILE A 528 72.86 -26.73 -19.63
C ILE A 528 71.61 -27.42 -19.04
N PRO A 529 70.79 -28.13 -19.84
CA PRO A 529 69.49 -28.63 -19.40
C PRO A 529 69.59 -29.81 -18.43
N THR A 530 68.78 -29.78 -17.38
CA THR A 530 68.55 -30.85 -16.40
C THR A 530 67.61 -31.95 -16.93
N ALA A 531 67.48 -33.06 -16.20
CA ALA A 531 66.43 -34.05 -16.47
C ALA A 531 65.01 -33.45 -16.35
N GLN A 532 64.81 -32.48 -15.46
CA GLN A 532 63.55 -31.76 -15.33
C GLN A 532 63.26 -30.84 -16.54
N ASP A 533 64.28 -30.17 -17.08
CA ASP A 533 64.14 -29.35 -18.31
C ASP A 533 63.75 -30.21 -19.52
N TRP A 534 64.29 -31.43 -19.62
CA TRP A 534 63.84 -32.40 -20.61
C TRP A 534 62.39 -32.86 -20.35
N GLY A 535 61.97 -32.99 -19.09
CA GLY A 535 60.56 -33.22 -18.73
C GLY A 535 59.63 -32.15 -19.30
N HIS A 536 59.96 -30.87 -19.10
CA HIS A 536 59.21 -29.74 -19.68
C HIS A 536 59.27 -29.71 -21.22
N PHE A 537 60.41 -30.08 -21.82
CA PHE A 537 60.55 -30.23 -23.27
C PHE A 537 59.57 -31.26 -23.84
N PHE A 538 59.46 -32.44 -23.22
CA PHE A 538 58.46 -33.45 -23.60
C PHE A 538 57.01 -33.02 -23.31
N GLY A 539 56.76 -32.29 -22.22
CA GLY A 539 55.44 -31.71 -21.96
C GLY A 539 54.96 -30.77 -23.06
N ASN A 540 55.88 -29.98 -23.60
CA ASN A 540 55.60 -29.08 -24.73
C ASN A 540 55.39 -29.84 -26.06
N ILE A 541 56.00 -31.01 -26.23
CA ILE A 541 55.68 -31.94 -27.34
C ILE A 541 54.26 -32.51 -27.15
N ALA A 542 53.94 -33.04 -25.97
CA ALA A 542 52.63 -33.59 -25.65
C ALA A 542 51.50 -32.56 -25.85
N GLN A 543 51.73 -31.30 -25.41
CA GLN A 543 50.83 -30.18 -25.65
C GLN A 543 50.66 -29.88 -27.15
N SER A 544 51.72 -29.97 -27.95
CA SER A 544 51.66 -29.71 -29.40
C SER A 544 50.97 -30.84 -30.16
N ILE A 545 51.16 -32.09 -29.75
CA ILE A 545 50.44 -33.27 -30.25
C ILE A 545 48.93 -33.13 -29.96
N ALA A 546 48.56 -32.81 -28.72
CA ALA A 546 47.18 -32.56 -28.33
C ALA A 546 46.56 -31.40 -29.12
N ALA A 547 47.26 -30.27 -29.25
CA ALA A 547 46.77 -29.09 -29.97
C ALA A 547 46.44 -29.39 -31.43
N ILE A 548 47.34 -30.05 -32.18
CA ILE A 548 47.12 -30.35 -33.60
C ILE A 548 46.07 -31.44 -33.80
N SER A 549 46.10 -32.51 -33.00
CA SER A 549 45.10 -33.60 -33.11
C SER A 549 43.66 -33.14 -32.82
N THR A 550 43.47 -32.15 -31.93
CA THR A 550 42.15 -31.55 -31.64
C THR A 550 41.89 -30.21 -32.36
N ALA A 551 42.73 -29.78 -33.32
CA ALA A 551 42.59 -28.49 -34.00
C ALA A 551 41.40 -28.38 -34.98
N GLY A 552 40.63 -29.46 -35.18
CA GLY A 552 39.49 -29.53 -36.10
C GLY A 552 39.86 -29.92 -37.55
N TYR A 553 41.14 -29.95 -37.91
CA TYR A 553 41.59 -30.30 -39.27
C TYR A 553 41.21 -31.74 -39.70
N PHE A 554 41.15 -32.66 -38.73
CA PHE A 554 40.84 -34.08 -38.93
C PHE A 554 39.36 -34.38 -38.60
N GLY A 555 38.54 -33.34 -38.53
CA GLY A 555 37.11 -33.40 -38.28
C GLY A 555 36.67 -32.63 -37.03
N THR A 556 35.36 -32.46 -36.92
CA THR A 556 34.70 -31.90 -35.75
C THR A 556 33.51 -32.76 -35.36
N ALA A 557 33.19 -32.78 -34.06
CA ALA A 557 32.06 -33.51 -33.52
C ALA A 557 31.19 -32.57 -32.67
N THR A 558 29.87 -32.80 -32.71
CA THR A 558 28.92 -32.11 -31.84
C THR A 558 28.83 -32.86 -30.51
N VAL A 559 29.43 -32.30 -29.46
CA VAL A 559 29.47 -32.92 -28.12
C VAL A 559 28.41 -32.34 -27.18
N PRO A 560 27.80 -33.16 -26.30
CA PRO A 560 26.89 -32.66 -25.29
C PRO A 560 27.63 -31.87 -24.20
N VAL A 561 27.25 -30.61 -24.03
CA VAL A 561 27.84 -29.69 -23.06
C VAL A 561 26.87 -29.31 -21.96
N VAL A 562 27.41 -28.91 -20.81
CA VAL A 562 26.68 -28.29 -19.71
C VAL A 562 27.36 -26.98 -19.37
N THR A 563 26.77 -25.86 -19.78
CA THR A 563 27.27 -24.52 -19.45
C THR A 563 26.70 -24.11 -18.09
N ALA A 564 27.60 -23.84 -17.14
CA ALA A 564 27.27 -23.30 -15.82
C ALA A 564 27.08 -21.77 -15.95
N VAL A 565 25.88 -21.34 -16.33
CA VAL A 565 25.58 -19.90 -16.51
C VAL A 565 25.40 -19.25 -15.14
N SER A 566 26.33 -18.36 -14.79
CA SER A 566 26.33 -17.59 -13.55
C SER A 566 25.51 -16.31 -13.71
N GLU A 567 24.27 -16.31 -13.21
CA GLU A 567 23.38 -15.14 -13.20
C GLU A 567 23.31 -14.54 -11.78
N ASP A 568 23.54 -13.24 -11.66
CA ASP A 568 23.21 -12.49 -10.44
C ASP A 568 21.68 -12.45 -10.31
N VAL A 569 21.13 -13.07 -9.26
CA VAL A 569 19.67 -13.15 -9.08
C VAL A 569 19.24 -12.72 -7.68
N TYR A 570 17.95 -12.37 -7.57
CA TYR A 570 17.29 -12.29 -6.28
C TYR A 570 16.96 -13.70 -5.77
N ILE A 571 17.51 -14.05 -4.61
CA ILE A 571 17.27 -15.32 -3.92
C ILE A 571 16.25 -15.05 -2.80
N MET A 572 15.06 -15.62 -2.93
CA MET A 572 14.02 -15.59 -1.90
C MET A 572 14.20 -16.75 -0.93
N ARG A 573 14.37 -16.42 0.35
CA ARG A 573 14.46 -17.40 1.44
C ARG A 573 13.04 -17.85 1.79
N THR A 574 12.57 -18.95 1.19
CA THR A 574 11.14 -19.33 1.30
C THR A 574 10.67 -19.53 2.74
N VAL A 575 11.52 -20.01 3.64
CA VAL A 575 11.22 -20.12 5.07
C VAL A 575 10.91 -18.74 5.69
N VAL A 576 11.66 -17.70 5.33
CA VAL A 576 11.43 -16.33 5.83
C VAL A 576 10.15 -15.75 5.22
N LEU A 577 9.91 -15.97 3.92
CA LEU A 577 8.66 -15.55 3.27
C LEU A 577 7.43 -16.24 3.89
N TRP A 578 7.52 -17.54 4.19
CA TRP A 578 6.48 -18.28 4.92
C TRP A 578 6.30 -17.76 6.34
N VAL A 579 7.36 -17.36 7.04
CA VAL A 579 7.26 -16.69 8.35
C VAL A 579 6.56 -15.32 8.24
N VAL A 580 6.88 -14.50 7.24
CA VAL A 580 6.19 -13.21 6.99
C VAL A 580 4.71 -13.43 6.66
N LEU A 581 4.39 -14.40 5.80
CA LEU A 581 3.01 -14.77 5.50
C LEU A 581 2.28 -15.30 6.75
N ALA A 582 2.93 -16.13 7.58
CA ALA A 582 2.37 -16.62 8.83
C ALA A 582 2.15 -15.48 9.85
N MET A 583 3.07 -14.52 9.94
CA MET A 583 2.91 -13.31 10.78
C MET A 583 1.72 -12.45 10.33
N LEU A 584 1.63 -12.13 9.04
CA LEU A 584 0.50 -11.36 8.47
C LEU A 584 -0.83 -12.10 8.64
N SER A 585 -0.86 -13.41 8.37
CA SER A 585 -2.03 -14.26 8.54
C SER A 585 -2.44 -14.37 10.01
N ALA A 586 -1.48 -14.44 10.94
CA ALA A 586 -1.74 -14.46 12.37
C ALA A 586 -2.38 -13.14 12.84
N VAL A 587 -1.92 -11.97 12.37
CA VAL A 587 -2.58 -10.68 12.66
C VAL A 587 -4.04 -10.71 12.22
N LEU A 588 -4.31 -11.18 11.00
CA LEU A 588 -5.67 -11.27 10.45
C LEU A 588 -6.54 -12.25 11.25
N ILE A 589 -6.04 -13.46 11.51
CA ILE A 589 -6.73 -14.52 12.27
C ILE A 589 -7.02 -14.04 13.70
N PHE A 590 -6.04 -13.47 14.41
CA PHE A 590 -6.25 -12.94 15.77
C PHE A 590 -7.27 -11.79 15.77
N SER A 591 -7.21 -10.87 14.80
CA SER A 591 -8.19 -9.78 14.67
C SER A 591 -9.61 -10.31 14.46
N CYS A 592 -9.79 -11.26 13.54
CA CYS A 592 -11.09 -11.90 13.29
C CYS A 592 -11.59 -12.71 14.49
N LEU A 593 -10.70 -13.42 15.20
CA LEU A 593 -11.04 -14.17 16.41
C LEU A 593 -11.43 -13.27 17.58
N ASP A 594 -10.81 -12.09 17.75
CA ASP A 594 -11.19 -11.15 18.82
C ASP A 594 -12.60 -10.57 18.56
N ILE A 595 -12.89 -10.19 17.31
CA ILE A 595 -14.21 -9.72 16.87
C ILE A 595 -15.25 -10.83 17.01
N TYR A 596 -14.98 -12.04 16.54
CA TYR A 596 -15.90 -13.18 16.66
C TYR A 596 -16.16 -13.53 18.13
N ARG A 597 -15.11 -13.65 18.95
CA ARG A 597 -15.21 -13.94 20.39
C ARG A 597 -16.04 -12.88 21.10
N SER A 598 -15.78 -11.60 20.84
CA SER A 598 -16.48 -10.49 21.50
C SER A 598 -17.95 -10.44 21.10
N LYS A 599 -18.27 -10.67 19.81
CA LYS A 599 -19.65 -10.80 19.34
C LYS A 599 -20.36 -12.02 19.95
N SER A 600 -19.71 -13.18 19.99
CA SER A 600 -20.28 -14.43 20.53
C SER A 600 -20.58 -14.37 22.04
N ARG A 601 -19.91 -13.47 22.77
CA ARG A 601 -20.07 -13.29 24.22
C ARG A 601 -20.84 -12.02 24.61
N GLY A 602 -21.42 -11.30 23.63
CA GLY A 602 -22.15 -10.05 23.89
C GLY A 602 -21.30 -8.99 24.59
N LEU A 603 -20.03 -8.85 24.20
CA LEU A 603 -19.11 -7.86 24.79
C LEU A 603 -19.21 -6.52 24.07
N PRO A 604 -19.12 -5.38 24.78
CA PRO A 604 -19.23 -4.07 24.17
C PRO A 604 -18.07 -3.78 23.23
N PHE A 605 -18.40 -3.41 21.98
CA PHE A 605 -17.47 -2.84 21.02
C PHE A 605 -17.51 -1.31 21.16
N ARG A 606 -16.77 -0.78 22.12
CA ARG A 606 -16.59 0.66 22.31
C ARG A 606 -15.11 0.95 22.47
N ALA A 607 -14.56 1.86 21.68
CA ALA A 607 -13.21 2.38 21.94
C ALA A 607 -13.29 3.45 23.03
N ALA A 608 -12.27 3.53 23.88
CA ALA A 608 -11.96 4.71 24.65
C ALA A 608 -10.44 4.80 24.85
N THR A 609 -9.90 6.02 24.68
CA THR A 609 -8.54 6.36 25.10
C THR A 609 -8.42 6.23 26.62
N PHE A 610 -7.19 6.14 27.15
CA PHE A 610 -7.03 6.24 28.60
C PHE A 610 -7.54 7.59 29.11
N LEU A 611 -7.32 8.68 28.39
CA LEU A 611 -7.86 9.99 28.75
C LEU A 611 -9.40 9.98 28.83
N ALA A 612 -10.08 9.28 27.92
CA ALA A 612 -11.51 9.06 28.00
C ALA A 612 -11.92 8.23 29.25
N ILE A 613 -11.16 7.23 29.67
CA ILE A 613 -11.49 6.42 30.87
C ILE A 613 -11.12 7.11 32.18
N ALA A 614 -9.92 7.69 32.25
CA ALA A 614 -9.41 8.43 33.40
C ALA A 614 -10.25 9.68 33.66
N ASN A 615 -10.65 10.37 32.60
CA ASN A 615 -11.55 11.51 32.74
C ASN A 615 -13.00 11.04 32.90
N ALA A 616 -13.48 9.89 32.40
CA ALA A 616 -14.84 9.37 32.74
C ALA A 616 -15.04 9.14 34.25
N VAL A 617 -13.92 9.18 34.96
CA VAL A 617 -13.71 8.94 36.37
C VAL A 617 -13.19 10.21 37.10
N ARG A 618 -12.94 11.33 36.37
CA ARG A 618 -12.52 12.67 36.88
C ARG A 618 -12.89 13.82 35.91
N GLY A 619 -13.63 14.82 36.38
CA GLY A 619 -14.22 15.88 35.54
C GLY A 619 -13.85 17.31 35.94
N PRO A 620 -14.63 18.36 35.54
CA PRO A 620 -15.98 18.37 34.97
C PRO A 620 -16.06 19.07 33.59
N TRP A 621 -15.91 18.27 32.53
CA TRP A 621 -15.75 18.67 31.12
C TRP A 621 -16.32 17.56 30.15
N TRP A 622 -16.87 16.40 30.63
CA TRP A 622 -17.65 15.33 29.88
C TRP A 622 -19.06 15.84 29.68
N ASP A 623 -19.51 16.76 30.55
CA ASP A 623 -20.93 17.03 30.79
C ASP A 623 -21.64 17.66 29.57
N GLN A 624 -20.88 18.00 28.51
CA GLN A 624 -21.37 18.38 27.18
C GLN A 624 -21.55 17.21 26.19
N GLU A 625 -20.95 16.03 26.46
CA GLU A 625 -20.77 14.96 25.46
C GLU A 625 -21.12 13.54 26.00
N LEU A 626 -21.28 13.34 27.32
CA LEU A 626 -22.39 12.55 27.91
C LEU A 626 -23.07 13.37 29.01
N HIS A 627 -24.40 13.39 29.02
CA HIS A 627 -25.20 14.09 30.02
C HIS A 627 -24.85 13.63 31.46
N GLY A 628 -24.42 14.59 32.27
CA GLY A 628 -23.49 14.32 33.37
C GLY A 628 -24.09 13.98 34.74
N SER A 629 -23.33 13.22 35.53
CA SER A 629 -23.22 13.32 37.00
C SER A 629 -22.01 12.50 37.46
N CYS A 630 -21.55 12.67 38.71
CA CYS A 630 -20.26 12.14 39.15
C CYS A 630 -20.32 10.65 39.55
N ALA A 631 -19.56 9.80 38.86
CA ALA A 631 -19.51 8.35 39.09
C ALA A 631 -18.82 7.90 40.41
N ALA A 632 -17.94 8.73 41.01
CA ALA A 632 -17.33 8.42 42.31
C ALA A 632 -16.88 9.71 43.03
N PRO A 633 -16.95 9.79 44.38
CA PRO A 633 -16.37 10.90 45.14
C PRO A 633 -14.83 10.87 45.15
N GLU A 634 -14.20 12.05 45.17
CA GLU A 634 -12.74 12.30 45.28
C GLU A 634 -11.93 11.27 46.07
N VAL A 635 -12.45 10.92 47.25
CA VAL A 635 -11.68 10.24 48.29
C VAL A 635 -11.43 8.77 47.90
N ALA A 636 -12.26 8.22 47.01
CA ALA A 636 -12.01 6.94 46.33
C ALA A 636 -11.04 7.05 45.14
N MET A 637 -10.88 8.26 44.57
CA MET A 637 -10.03 8.57 43.42
C MET A 637 -8.59 8.95 43.75
N GLN A 638 -8.30 9.36 44.99
CA GLN A 638 -6.94 9.60 45.45
C GLN A 638 -6.21 8.29 45.79
N LYS A 639 -6.91 7.23 46.20
CA LYS A 639 -6.35 5.88 46.46
C LYS A 639 -6.21 5.02 45.19
N ARG A 640 -5.51 5.57 44.18
CA ARG A 640 -5.39 5.06 42.80
C ARG A 640 -4.94 3.59 42.68
N SER A 641 -4.26 3.05 43.69
CA SER A 641 -3.70 1.68 43.72
C SER A 641 -4.65 0.59 44.24
N SER A 642 -5.75 0.93 44.93
CA SER A 642 -6.64 -0.06 45.59
C SER A 642 -8.06 -0.13 45.01
N SER A 643 -8.49 0.88 44.27
CA SER A 643 -9.85 0.99 43.72
C SER A 643 -10.02 0.13 42.46
N SER A 644 -11.18 -0.53 42.31
CA SER A 644 -11.49 -1.37 41.13
C SER A 644 -12.90 -1.09 40.58
N VAL A 645 -13.06 -1.22 39.27
CA VAL A 645 -14.27 -0.80 38.53
C VAL A 645 -14.73 -1.86 37.53
N ARG A 646 -16.02 -1.81 37.19
CA ARG A 646 -16.72 -2.69 36.25
C ARG A 646 -17.63 -1.85 35.33
N PHE A 647 -17.84 -2.27 34.09
CA PHE A 647 -18.74 -1.61 33.14
C PHE A 647 -20.15 -2.20 33.19
N GLY A 648 -21.16 -1.34 33.27
CA GLY A 648 -22.58 -1.71 33.27
C GLY A 648 -23.47 -0.51 33.59
N VAL A 649 -24.78 -0.76 33.74
CA VAL A 649 -25.71 0.23 34.29
C VAL A 649 -25.29 0.48 35.73
N ASP A 650 -25.21 1.74 36.17
CA ASP A 650 -24.97 2.03 37.58
C ASP A 650 -26.05 1.34 38.42
N VAL A 651 -25.67 0.92 39.62
CA VAL A 651 -26.67 0.60 40.63
C VAL A 651 -27.40 1.91 40.95
N ASN A 652 -26.72 2.96 41.42
CA ASN A 652 -27.37 4.01 42.21
C ASN A 652 -27.98 5.20 41.46
N ASN A 653 -27.46 5.62 40.29
CA ASN A 653 -28.27 6.33 39.29
C ASN A 653 -28.67 5.36 38.17
N PRO A 654 -29.86 4.72 38.26
CA PRO A 654 -30.52 4.02 37.18
C PRO A 654 -30.12 4.41 35.74
N TYR A 655 -30.34 5.66 35.34
CA TYR A 655 -30.17 6.11 33.95
C TYR A 655 -28.70 6.30 33.52
N HIS A 656 -27.74 6.10 34.42
CA HIS A 656 -26.32 6.30 34.18
C HIS A 656 -25.62 4.96 33.87
N ILE A 657 -24.69 4.98 32.90
CA ILE A 657 -23.91 3.79 32.49
C ILE A 657 -22.45 4.19 32.35
N GLY A 658 -21.59 3.58 33.18
CA GLY A 658 -20.19 3.97 33.30
C GLY A 658 -19.28 2.86 33.80
N LEU A 659 -18.08 3.25 34.22
CA LEU A 659 -17.09 2.38 34.86
C LEU A 659 -17.13 2.64 36.38
N LEU A 660 -18.01 1.92 37.08
CA LEU A 660 -18.28 2.15 38.50
C LEU A 660 -17.80 0.97 39.37
N PRO A 661 -17.63 1.15 40.69
CA PRO A 661 -17.31 0.06 41.60
C PRO A 661 -18.39 -1.04 41.66
N THR A 662 -19.66 -0.68 41.39
CA THR A 662 -20.83 -1.54 41.50
C THR A 662 -21.79 -1.25 40.34
N VAL A 663 -22.16 -2.26 39.54
CA VAL A 663 -22.99 -2.10 38.33
C VAL A 663 -23.88 -3.33 38.08
N LEU A 664 -24.98 -3.13 37.37
CA LEU A 664 -25.89 -4.16 36.88
C LEU A 664 -25.62 -4.49 35.39
N PRO A 665 -25.76 -5.75 34.95
CA PRO A 665 -25.52 -6.16 33.56
C PRO A 665 -26.66 -5.77 32.61
N ILE A 666 -26.31 -5.46 31.36
CA ILE A 666 -27.23 -5.01 30.30
C ILE A 666 -27.96 -6.22 29.68
N GLN A 667 -29.27 -6.10 29.45
CA GLN A 667 -30.11 -7.11 28.78
C GLN A 667 -30.90 -6.50 27.60
N ARG A 668 -31.61 -7.31 26.80
CA ARG A 668 -32.31 -6.91 25.57
C ARG A 668 -33.78 -7.38 25.54
N GLY A 669 -34.70 -6.49 25.13
CA GLY A 669 -35.81 -6.87 24.23
C GLY A 669 -37.28 -6.82 24.69
N THR A 670 -37.82 -5.66 25.13
CA THR A 670 -39.30 -5.45 25.28
C THR A 670 -39.77 -4.00 24.95
N PRO A 671 -41.03 -3.74 24.47
CA PRO A 671 -41.42 -2.51 23.73
C PRO A 671 -42.70 -1.74 24.20
N TYR A 672 -43.01 -0.53 23.67
CA TYR A 672 -44.32 0.18 23.78
C TYR A 672 -44.70 1.10 22.54
N PHE A 673 -45.84 1.84 22.55
CA PHE A 673 -46.71 2.20 21.37
C PHE A 673 -46.84 3.73 20.96
N GLY A 674 -47.62 4.07 19.89
CA GLY A 674 -47.54 5.32 19.06
C GLY A 674 -48.75 6.33 18.88
N GLN A 675 -48.91 6.97 17.69
CA GLN A 675 -49.40 8.39 17.55
C GLN A 675 -50.24 8.84 16.30
N LEU A 676 -51.00 9.94 16.46
CA LEU A 676 -51.85 10.67 15.49
C LEU A 676 -51.14 11.83 14.71
N THR A 677 -51.52 12.02 13.43
CA THR A 677 -51.11 13.11 12.50
C THR A 677 -52.28 13.56 11.59
N SER A 678 -52.17 14.69 10.90
CA SER A 678 -53.19 15.18 9.93
C SER A 678 -52.62 15.43 8.52
N LYS A 679 -53.48 15.85 7.57
CA LYS A 679 -53.26 15.87 6.11
C LYS A 679 -51.86 16.30 5.72
N LEU A 680 -51.19 15.43 4.96
CA LEU A 680 -49.73 15.37 4.90
C LEU A 680 -49.12 16.40 3.95
N GLY A 681 -49.13 17.65 4.40
CA GLY A 681 -48.25 18.70 3.88
C GLY A 681 -46.77 18.37 4.13
N ILE A 682 -45.89 19.18 3.55
CA ILE A 682 -44.45 18.92 3.40
C ILE A 682 -43.73 18.36 4.65
N LEU A 683 -44.01 18.88 5.85
CA LEU A 683 -43.44 18.38 7.11
C LEU A 683 -44.22 17.17 7.68
N GLY A 684 -45.55 17.23 7.69
CA GLY A 684 -46.41 16.12 8.18
C GLY A 684 -46.16 14.80 7.44
N ARG A 685 -45.90 14.87 6.13
CA ARG A 685 -45.57 13.70 5.29
C ARG A 685 -44.27 13.01 5.71
N GLU A 686 -43.20 13.76 5.96
CA GLU A 686 -41.94 13.21 6.41
C GLU A 686 -41.99 12.77 7.88
N ILE A 687 -42.80 13.43 8.73
CA ILE A 687 -43.14 12.93 10.07
C ILE A 687 -43.79 11.53 9.96
N VAL A 688 -44.86 11.35 9.19
CA VAL A 688 -45.50 10.02 9.05
C VAL A 688 -44.55 8.96 8.50
N LYS A 689 -43.69 9.30 7.54
CA LYS A 689 -42.64 8.39 7.04
C LYS A 689 -41.65 8.00 8.13
N GLU A 690 -41.13 8.95 8.89
CA GLU A 690 -40.16 8.71 9.96
C GLU A 690 -40.77 7.82 11.05
N LEU A 691 -41.97 8.15 11.54
CA LEU A 691 -42.68 7.31 12.51
C LEU A 691 -42.92 5.91 11.94
N SER A 692 -43.49 5.80 10.72
CA SER A 692 -43.88 4.50 10.16
C SER A 692 -42.70 3.59 9.80
N SER A 693 -41.52 4.17 9.56
CA SER A 693 -40.26 3.45 9.37
C SER A 693 -39.69 2.87 10.66
N ASN A 694 -40.23 3.25 11.84
CA ASN A 694 -39.80 2.79 13.15
C ASN A 694 -40.98 2.11 13.91
N PRO A 695 -41.53 1.00 13.39
CA PRO A 695 -42.74 0.35 13.93
C PRO A 695 -42.57 -0.27 15.33
N GLU A 696 -41.34 -0.42 15.81
CA GLU A 696 -41.02 -0.85 17.18
C GLU A 696 -41.34 0.21 18.24
N GLU A 697 -41.43 1.48 17.83
CA GLU A 697 -41.96 2.61 18.62
C GLU A 697 -43.38 2.98 18.17
N TRP A 698 -43.58 3.11 16.85
CA TRP A 698 -44.80 3.64 16.25
C TRP A 698 -45.62 2.54 15.56
N SER A 699 -46.05 1.59 16.39
CA SER A 699 -46.82 0.39 16.03
C SER A 699 -48.16 0.67 15.36
N LYS A 700 -48.78 1.82 15.66
CA LYS A 700 -49.96 2.36 14.96
C LYS A 700 -49.79 3.86 14.80
N ILE A 701 -50.07 4.34 13.59
CA ILE A 701 -50.08 5.75 13.21
C ILE A 701 -51.42 6.05 12.57
N TYR A 702 -51.97 7.23 12.81
CA TYR A 702 -53.18 7.70 12.12
C TYR A 702 -52.84 8.96 11.31
N ALA A 703 -53.40 9.08 10.12
CA ALA A 703 -53.21 10.24 9.22
C ALA A 703 -54.57 10.78 8.77
N LEU A 704 -54.95 11.95 9.30
CA LEU A 704 -56.29 12.54 9.19
C LEU A 704 -56.41 13.54 8.03
N SER A 705 -57.08 13.18 6.94
CA SER A 705 -56.99 13.88 5.64
C SER A 705 -58.32 14.25 5.00
N ARG A 706 -58.46 15.53 4.62
CA ARG A 706 -59.51 16.05 3.71
C ARG A 706 -59.45 15.54 2.26
N SER A 707 -58.67 14.52 1.92
CA SER A 707 -58.71 13.89 0.58
C SER A 707 -58.10 12.48 0.56
N LYS A 708 -58.17 11.86 -0.62
CA LYS A 708 -57.75 10.49 -0.97
C LYS A 708 -56.46 10.00 -0.27
N LYS A 709 -56.46 8.69 0.00
CA LYS A 709 -55.36 7.93 0.56
C LYS A 709 -54.12 7.98 -0.36
N GLU A 710 -52.95 8.16 0.22
CA GLU A 710 -51.66 7.83 -0.39
C GLU A 710 -51.24 6.40 -0.02
N ASP A 711 -50.26 5.82 -0.68
CA ASP A 711 -49.70 4.52 -0.28
C ASP A 711 -48.74 4.68 0.90
N PHE A 712 -49.12 4.09 2.05
CA PHE A 712 -48.31 4.05 3.27
C PHE A 712 -48.18 2.61 3.83
N PRO A 713 -47.17 2.33 4.67
CA PRO A 713 -47.03 1.04 5.36
C PRO A 713 -48.24 0.68 6.24
N LYS A 714 -48.42 -0.62 6.51
CA LYS A 714 -49.63 -1.17 7.17
C LYS A 714 -49.92 -0.65 8.58
N ASN A 715 -48.96 -0.05 9.27
CA ASN A 715 -49.18 0.63 10.56
C ASN A 715 -49.84 2.02 10.43
N VAL A 716 -49.97 2.58 9.21
CA VAL A 716 -50.59 3.89 8.97
C VAL A 716 -52.07 3.75 8.59
N VAL A 717 -52.97 4.15 9.48
CA VAL A 717 -54.42 4.23 9.27
C VAL A 717 -54.78 5.61 8.75
N GLN A 718 -55.16 5.71 7.48
CA GLN A 718 -55.65 6.96 6.89
C GLN A 718 -57.16 7.12 7.09
N SER A 719 -57.55 8.18 7.80
CA SER A 719 -58.93 8.56 8.10
C SER A 719 -59.24 9.95 7.54
N HIS A 720 -60.51 10.35 7.52
CA HIS A 720 -60.88 11.74 7.25
C HIS A 720 -60.73 12.60 8.53
N LEU A 721 -60.51 13.90 8.34
CA LEU A 721 -60.87 14.97 9.29
C LEU A 721 -60.87 16.30 8.53
N ASP A 722 -61.92 17.12 8.68
CA ASP A 722 -61.83 18.55 8.39
C ASP A 722 -61.63 19.35 9.68
N LEU A 723 -60.47 19.99 9.79
CA LEU A 723 -60.11 20.87 10.90
C LEU A 723 -60.90 22.21 10.90
N CYS A 724 -61.71 22.46 9.86
CA CYS A 724 -62.63 23.60 9.76
C CYS A 724 -64.05 23.27 10.26
N ALA A 725 -64.34 22.01 10.61
CA ALA A 725 -65.63 21.58 11.13
C ALA A 725 -65.84 22.01 12.60
N THR A 726 -67.03 21.78 13.13
CA THR A 726 -67.30 22.00 14.57
C THR A 726 -66.53 21.02 15.46
N PRO A 727 -66.25 21.36 16.73
CA PRO A 727 -65.67 20.41 17.70
C PRO A 727 -66.47 19.11 17.81
N GLU A 728 -67.81 19.17 17.68
CA GLU A 728 -68.75 18.06 17.76
C GLU A 728 -68.78 17.19 16.49
N GLU A 729 -68.39 17.75 15.33
CA GLU A 729 -68.12 16.99 14.11
C GLU A 729 -66.77 16.29 14.18
N MET A 730 -65.71 17.02 14.55
CA MET A 730 -64.38 16.45 14.73
C MET A 730 -64.37 15.34 15.80
N ALA A 731 -65.08 15.52 16.93
CA ALA A 731 -65.18 14.50 17.97
C ALA A 731 -65.88 13.21 17.50
N ARG A 732 -66.78 13.30 16.50
CA ARG A 732 -67.41 12.13 15.86
C ARG A 732 -66.48 11.46 14.86
N GLU A 733 -65.78 12.23 14.02
CA GLU A 733 -64.80 11.68 13.07
C GLU A 733 -63.57 11.06 13.77
N LEU A 734 -63.24 11.53 14.98
CA LEU A 734 -62.18 10.98 15.84
C LEU A 734 -62.64 9.81 16.75
N GLN A 735 -63.83 9.23 16.57
CA GLN A 735 -64.21 8.06 17.37
C GLN A 735 -63.35 6.83 17.04
N GLY A 736 -62.89 6.12 18.09
CA GLY A 736 -61.98 4.99 17.96
C GLY A 736 -60.53 5.35 17.58
N VAL A 737 -60.21 6.65 17.50
CA VAL A 737 -58.84 7.14 17.43
C VAL A 737 -58.30 7.21 18.85
N GLU A 738 -57.19 6.51 19.11
CA GLU A 738 -56.47 6.57 20.38
C GLU A 738 -54.98 6.82 20.07
N ALA A 739 -54.37 7.78 20.76
CA ALA A 739 -52.97 8.15 20.54
C ALA A 739 -52.34 8.71 21.83
N ASP A 740 -51.12 8.28 22.10
CA ASP A 740 -50.30 8.76 23.23
C ASP A 740 -49.78 10.19 23.03
N TYR A 741 -49.89 10.72 21.80
CA TYR A 741 -49.22 11.94 21.36
C TYR A 741 -49.99 12.55 20.16
N VAL A 742 -49.77 13.84 19.83
CA VAL A 742 -50.37 14.50 18.64
C VAL A 742 -49.36 15.41 17.92
N PHE A 743 -49.22 15.26 16.60
CA PHE A 743 -48.49 16.22 15.74
C PHE A 743 -49.48 17.14 15.00
N PHE A 744 -49.51 18.43 15.35
CA PHE A 744 -50.33 19.44 14.66
C PHE A 744 -49.47 20.18 13.62
N THR A 745 -49.66 19.84 12.34
CA THR A 745 -48.82 20.27 11.21
C THR A 745 -49.60 21.04 10.13
N ALA A 746 -50.77 21.58 10.50
CA ALA A 746 -51.73 22.18 9.58
C ALA A 746 -51.85 23.70 9.77
N TYR A 747 -52.02 24.41 8.66
CA TYR A 747 -52.47 25.80 8.62
C TYR A 747 -53.29 26.05 7.35
N LEU A 748 -54.02 27.16 7.32
CA LEU A 748 -54.62 27.76 6.13
C LEU A 748 -54.03 29.14 5.92
N GLU A 749 -53.53 29.38 4.71
CA GLU A 749 -53.15 30.71 4.23
C GLU A 749 -54.40 31.60 4.12
N GLN A 750 -54.24 32.90 4.34
CA GLN A 750 -55.30 33.91 4.32
C GLN A 750 -54.74 35.24 3.81
N ASP A 751 -55.61 36.07 3.23
CA ASP A 751 -55.25 37.33 2.57
C ASP A 751 -54.63 38.38 3.51
N THR A 752 -54.83 38.23 4.82
CA THR A 752 -54.21 39.07 5.86
C THR A 752 -53.80 38.24 7.07
N GLU A 753 -52.70 38.61 7.74
CA GLU A 753 -52.20 37.92 8.94
C GLU A 753 -53.20 37.98 10.11
N ALA A 754 -54.03 39.04 10.20
CA ALA A 754 -55.12 39.11 11.17
C ALA A 754 -56.20 38.02 10.92
N LYS A 755 -56.57 37.80 9.65
CA LYS A 755 -57.48 36.72 9.23
C LYS A 755 -56.82 35.34 9.45
N ALA A 756 -55.51 35.21 9.20
CA ALA A 756 -54.74 34.01 9.51
C ALA A 756 -54.71 33.71 11.02
N SER A 757 -54.50 34.72 11.87
CA SER A 757 -54.50 34.58 13.34
C SER A 757 -55.85 34.15 13.89
N LYS A 758 -56.95 34.64 13.31
CA LYS A 758 -58.28 34.10 13.58
C LYS A 758 -58.39 32.63 13.13
N VAL A 759 -58.31 32.36 11.83
CA VAL A 759 -58.61 31.03 11.27
C VAL A 759 -57.73 29.92 11.85
N ASN A 760 -56.41 30.13 11.94
CA ASN A 760 -55.48 29.08 12.40
C ASN A 760 -55.48 28.87 13.92
N GLY A 761 -55.86 29.88 14.70
CA GLY A 761 -56.12 29.72 16.13
C GLY A 761 -57.46 29.02 16.38
N ASP A 762 -58.53 29.41 15.67
CA ASP A 762 -59.86 28.81 15.80
C ASP A 762 -59.82 27.31 15.45
N MET A 763 -59.07 26.95 14.40
CA MET A 763 -58.80 25.57 13.99
C MET A 763 -58.16 24.71 15.10
N LEU A 764 -57.13 25.24 15.77
CA LEU A 764 -56.44 24.52 16.85
C LEU A 764 -57.31 24.41 18.10
N ASP A 765 -57.99 25.50 18.49
CA ASP A 765 -58.91 25.54 19.62
C ASP A 765 -60.08 24.54 19.45
N ALA A 766 -60.71 24.52 18.28
CA ALA A 766 -61.78 23.57 17.96
C ALA A 766 -61.30 22.11 17.96
N PHE A 767 -60.10 21.84 17.43
CA PHE A 767 -59.50 20.50 17.44
C PHE A 767 -59.14 20.02 18.86
N LEU A 768 -58.56 20.89 19.71
CA LEU A 768 -58.27 20.55 21.10
C LEU A 768 -59.56 20.30 21.91
N LYS A 769 -60.64 21.05 21.64
CA LYS A 769 -61.97 20.78 22.20
C LYS A 769 -62.54 19.43 21.75
N ALA A 770 -62.37 19.06 20.48
CA ALA A 770 -62.80 17.76 19.97
C ALA A 770 -62.11 16.58 20.69
N LEU A 771 -60.83 16.71 21.03
CA LEU A 771 -60.08 15.72 21.81
C LEU A 771 -60.56 15.59 23.27
N VAL A 772 -61.20 16.62 23.83
CA VAL A 772 -61.86 16.54 25.15
C VAL A 772 -63.24 15.90 25.00
N LEU A 773 -64.03 16.31 24.01
CA LEU A 773 -65.37 15.79 23.75
C LEU A 773 -65.40 14.28 23.45
N ASN A 774 -64.38 13.74 22.77
CA ASN A 774 -64.24 12.31 22.52
C ASN A 774 -63.41 11.56 23.59
N ASN A 775 -63.03 12.23 24.69
CA ASN A 775 -62.19 11.74 25.78
C ASN A 775 -60.74 11.32 25.40
N SER A 776 -60.27 11.59 24.18
CA SER A 776 -58.88 11.27 23.77
C SER A 776 -57.82 12.03 24.57
N ALA A 777 -58.14 13.24 25.04
CA ALA A 777 -57.27 14.07 25.88
C ALA A 777 -56.74 13.32 27.12
N SER A 778 -57.51 12.36 27.66
CA SER A 778 -57.10 11.54 28.80
C SER A 778 -55.93 10.59 28.53
N LYS A 779 -55.59 10.34 27.25
CA LYS A 779 -54.52 9.42 26.81
C LYS A 779 -53.27 10.14 26.26
N ILE A 780 -53.37 11.42 25.96
CA ILE A 780 -52.28 12.19 25.32
C ILE A 780 -51.26 12.62 26.38
N LYS A 781 -49.97 12.34 26.12
CA LYS A 781 -48.81 12.73 26.93
C LYS A 781 -48.15 14.00 26.42
N ARG A 782 -48.16 14.24 25.10
CA ARG A 782 -47.57 15.44 24.48
C ARG A 782 -48.23 15.86 23.17
N ILE A 783 -48.40 17.16 22.98
CA ILE A 783 -48.84 17.78 21.72
C ILE A 783 -47.69 18.59 21.13
N ILE A 784 -47.34 18.31 19.87
CA ILE A 784 -46.24 18.93 19.14
C ILE A 784 -46.84 19.82 18.05
N LEU A 785 -46.67 21.13 18.18
CA LEU A 785 -47.15 22.16 17.26
C LEU A 785 -46.03 22.61 16.31
N VAL A 786 -46.32 22.63 15.01
CA VAL A 786 -45.38 23.13 14.01
C VAL A 786 -45.72 24.58 13.65
N CYS A 787 -44.79 25.49 13.95
CA CYS A 787 -44.81 26.89 13.57
C CYS A 787 -43.68 27.12 12.54
N GLY A 788 -42.89 28.20 12.67
CA GLY A 788 -41.74 28.47 11.79
C GLY A 788 -41.06 29.80 12.08
N ALA A 789 -40.06 30.18 11.30
CA ALA A 789 -39.24 31.37 11.51
C ALA A 789 -39.99 32.72 11.57
N LYS A 790 -41.25 32.81 11.05
CA LYS A 790 -42.13 33.98 11.32
C LYS A 790 -42.33 34.27 12.81
N GLN A 791 -42.06 33.30 13.70
CA GLN A 791 -41.96 33.47 15.15
C GLN A 791 -41.11 34.69 15.54
N TYR A 792 -40.05 34.97 14.79
CA TYR A 792 -39.08 36.05 15.02
C TYR A 792 -39.36 37.31 14.19
N GLY A 793 -40.45 37.33 13.42
CA GLY A 793 -40.82 38.47 12.59
C GLY A 793 -40.06 38.58 11.27
N VAL A 794 -39.43 37.52 10.75
CA VAL A 794 -38.66 37.57 9.48
C VAL A 794 -39.45 38.11 8.29
N GLN A 795 -40.79 38.04 8.30
CA GLN A 795 -41.68 38.65 7.31
C GLN A 795 -41.77 40.20 7.37
N HIS A 796 -41.23 40.81 8.41
CA HIS A 796 -41.24 42.26 8.65
C HIS A 796 -39.88 42.93 8.43
N GLY A 797 -38.82 42.16 8.16
CA GLY A 797 -37.47 42.66 7.89
C GLY A 797 -36.41 42.10 8.84
N ARG A 798 -35.24 42.73 8.86
CA ARG A 798 -34.08 42.30 9.65
C ARG A 798 -34.40 41.98 11.11
N VAL A 799 -34.00 40.79 11.54
CA VAL A 799 -34.20 40.22 12.89
C VAL A 799 -32.92 40.26 13.74
N LYS A 800 -33.03 39.93 15.02
CA LYS A 800 -31.87 39.64 15.90
C LYS A 800 -31.25 38.30 15.49
N ILE A 801 -29.95 38.27 15.20
CA ILE A 801 -29.22 37.05 14.81
C ILE A 801 -28.14 36.68 15.85
N PRO A 802 -27.91 35.38 16.13
CA PRO A 802 -28.77 34.26 15.76
C PRO A 802 -30.09 34.31 16.55
N MET A 803 -31.20 33.99 15.88
CA MET A 803 -32.52 33.85 16.49
C MET A 803 -32.51 32.71 17.51
N GLN A 804 -33.05 32.94 18.71
CA GLN A 804 -33.05 31.99 19.83
C GLN A 804 -34.46 31.84 20.39
N GLU A 805 -34.79 30.66 20.90
CA GLU A 805 -36.12 30.33 21.42
C GLU A 805 -36.40 30.94 22.81
N THR A 806 -35.53 31.85 23.26
CA THR A 806 -35.69 32.78 24.38
C THR A 806 -36.07 34.20 23.93
N ASP A 807 -35.98 34.51 22.63
CA ASP A 807 -36.23 35.86 22.14
C ASP A 807 -37.70 36.27 22.33
N PRO A 808 -37.97 37.52 22.73
CA PRO A 808 -39.33 37.97 23.02
C PRO A 808 -40.19 37.93 21.75
N TRP A 809 -41.46 37.56 21.92
CA TRP A 809 -42.45 37.66 20.86
C TRP A 809 -42.62 39.14 20.47
N LEU A 810 -42.80 39.41 19.17
CA LEU A 810 -43.06 40.76 18.70
C LEU A 810 -44.40 41.27 19.30
N PRO A 811 -44.49 42.56 19.67
CA PRO A 811 -45.79 43.13 20.01
C PRO A 811 -46.68 43.09 18.76
N GLU A 812 -47.94 42.70 18.93
CA GLU A 812 -48.92 42.57 17.84
C GLU A 812 -49.56 43.94 17.52
N ASP A 813 -48.73 44.98 17.46
CA ASP A 813 -49.07 46.39 17.26
C ASP A 813 -48.31 47.00 16.06
N ALA A 814 -48.81 48.11 15.52
CA ALA A 814 -48.23 48.72 14.32
C ALA A 814 -46.74 49.13 14.55
N PRO A 815 -45.82 48.80 13.64
CA PRO A 815 -46.04 48.32 12.27
C PRO A 815 -46.00 46.78 12.08
N PHE A 816 -46.02 46.00 13.16
CA PHE A 816 -46.07 44.53 13.08
C PHE A 816 -47.52 44.03 12.97
N ALA A 817 -47.71 42.91 12.28
CA ALA A 817 -49.04 42.31 12.13
C ALA A 817 -49.25 41.18 13.16
N PRO A 818 -50.49 40.92 13.62
CA PRO A 818 -50.78 39.82 14.53
C PRO A 818 -50.31 38.48 13.97
N ASN A 819 -49.63 37.67 14.79
CA ASN A 819 -48.98 36.45 14.34
C ASN A 819 -49.75 35.21 14.79
N PHE A 820 -50.20 34.40 13.84
CA PHE A 820 -51.03 33.24 14.15
C PHE A 820 -50.31 32.19 15.01
N TYR A 821 -48.97 32.10 14.93
CA TYR A 821 -48.17 31.24 15.80
C TYR A 821 -48.29 31.63 17.29
N TYR A 822 -48.36 32.93 17.60
CA TYR A 822 -48.51 33.42 18.97
C TYR A 822 -49.89 33.06 19.52
N ARG A 823 -50.94 33.17 18.69
CA ARG A 823 -52.30 32.74 19.09
C ARG A 823 -52.40 31.22 19.27
N GLN A 824 -51.86 30.42 18.34
CA GLN A 824 -51.84 28.96 18.47
C GLN A 824 -51.08 28.50 19.73
N GLN A 825 -49.93 29.10 20.03
CA GLN A 825 -49.17 28.82 21.25
C GLN A 825 -49.94 29.21 22.52
N ARG A 826 -50.56 30.39 22.58
CA ARG A 826 -51.41 30.78 23.74
C ARG A 826 -52.55 29.80 23.99
N ILE A 827 -53.20 29.31 22.92
CA ILE A 827 -54.26 28.29 23.00
C ILE A 827 -53.69 26.96 23.52
N LEU A 828 -52.57 26.48 22.96
CA LEU A 828 -51.93 25.23 23.36
C LEU A 828 -51.43 25.27 24.82
N HIS A 829 -50.78 26.34 25.23
CA HIS A 829 -50.24 26.48 26.58
C HIS A 829 -51.39 26.54 27.61
N ALA A 830 -52.49 27.24 27.31
CA ALA A 830 -53.69 27.26 28.15
C ALA A 830 -54.37 25.87 28.22
N PHE A 831 -54.43 25.14 27.11
CA PHE A 831 -54.98 23.79 27.07
C PHE A 831 -54.17 22.81 27.92
N CYS A 832 -52.84 22.80 27.79
CA CYS A 832 -51.95 21.96 28.59
C CYS A 832 -51.95 22.36 30.07
N ALA A 833 -52.04 23.66 30.40
CA ALA A 833 -52.19 24.12 31.78
C ALA A 833 -53.50 23.64 32.43
N ALA A 834 -54.57 23.47 31.65
CA ALA A 834 -55.83 22.88 32.12
C ALA A 834 -55.80 21.34 32.22
N HIS A 835 -54.82 20.67 31.59
CA HIS A 835 -54.71 19.21 31.54
C HIS A 835 -53.28 18.77 31.92
N PRO A 836 -52.91 18.74 33.23
CA PRO A 836 -51.52 18.63 33.68
C PRO A 836 -50.78 17.31 33.35
N GLY A 837 -51.45 16.33 32.73
CA GLY A 837 -50.79 15.16 32.12
C GLY A 837 -50.28 15.39 30.68
N ILE A 838 -50.70 16.49 30.04
CA ILE A 838 -50.41 16.80 28.64
C ILE A 838 -49.30 17.86 28.57
N SER A 839 -48.10 17.45 28.20
CA SER A 839 -47.01 18.37 27.86
C SER A 839 -47.15 18.94 26.44
N TRP A 840 -46.38 19.98 26.09
CA TRP A 840 -46.33 20.51 24.72
C TRP A 840 -44.90 20.66 24.19
N VAL A 841 -44.76 20.73 22.86
CA VAL A 841 -43.55 21.17 22.14
C VAL A 841 -43.97 22.10 21.01
N VAL A 842 -43.15 23.10 20.70
CA VAL A 842 -43.31 23.93 19.48
C VAL A 842 -42.04 23.86 18.64
N THR A 843 -42.15 23.63 17.34
CA THR A 843 -40.98 23.66 16.43
C THR A 843 -41.01 24.87 15.50
N TYR A 844 -39.86 25.53 15.32
CA TYR A 844 -39.63 26.64 14.40
C TYR A 844 -38.67 26.22 13.27
N PRO A 845 -39.15 25.55 12.22
CA PRO A 845 -38.41 25.41 10.97
C PRO A 845 -38.29 26.76 10.24
N ASN A 846 -37.20 26.94 9.51
CA ASN A 846 -37.10 27.96 8.45
C ASN A 846 -37.42 27.32 7.08
N GLU A 847 -37.22 28.07 5.99
CA GLU A 847 -37.37 27.68 4.58
C GLU A 847 -37.18 26.16 4.34
N VAL A 848 -38.30 25.48 4.07
CA VAL A 848 -38.34 24.01 4.09
C VAL A 848 -37.90 23.40 2.76
N ILE A 849 -36.90 22.53 2.83
CA ILE A 849 -36.48 21.65 1.74
C ILE A 849 -37.21 20.31 1.91
N GLY A 850 -38.14 20.00 1.02
CA GLY A 850 -38.91 18.75 1.07
C GLY A 850 -39.77 18.56 -0.17
N PHE A 851 -40.68 17.57 -0.14
CA PHE A 851 -41.57 17.30 -1.27
C PHE A 851 -42.96 16.78 -0.84
N ALA A 852 -44.01 17.49 -1.24
CA ALA A 852 -45.41 17.03 -1.19
C ALA A 852 -46.13 17.37 -2.51
N LYS A 853 -47.13 16.56 -2.90
CA LYS A 853 -47.98 16.83 -4.07
C LYS A 853 -49.22 17.64 -3.67
N GLY A 854 -49.23 18.91 -4.05
CA GLY A 854 -50.31 19.87 -3.76
C GLY A 854 -49.76 21.27 -3.52
N ASN A 855 -50.65 22.26 -3.37
CA ASN A 855 -50.23 23.62 -3.00
C ASN A 855 -49.85 23.67 -1.51
N PHE A 856 -48.54 23.60 -1.26
CA PHE A 856 -47.90 23.78 0.04
C PHE A 856 -46.64 24.63 -0.19
N MET A 857 -46.23 25.45 0.79
CA MET A 857 -44.96 26.19 0.73
C MET A 857 -43.79 25.20 0.57
N ASN A 858 -43.27 25.08 -0.65
CA ASN A 858 -42.39 23.99 -1.06
C ASN A 858 -41.25 24.56 -1.88
N PHE A 859 -40.26 25.09 -1.16
CA PHE A 859 -39.20 25.90 -1.72
C PHE A 859 -38.32 25.10 -2.70
N GLY A 860 -37.89 23.90 -2.31
CA GLY A 860 -37.11 23.00 -3.16
C GLY A 860 -37.79 22.67 -4.50
N THR A 861 -39.12 22.60 -4.55
CA THR A 861 -39.86 22.39 -5.80
C THR A 861 -39.89 23.64 -6.68
N ALA A 862 -40.03 24.84 -6.09
CA ALA A 862 -39.91 26.09 -6.85
C ALA A 862 -38.51 26.26 -7.46
N VAL A 863 -37.43 25.95 -6.71
CA VAL A 863 -36.05 25.93 -7.23
C VAL A 863 -35.92 24.98 -8.42
N ALA A 864 -36.45 23.76 -8.29
CA ALA A 864 -36.34 22.72 -9.31
C ALA A 864 -37.13 23.05 -10.59
N ILE A 865 -38.35 23.58 -10.47
CA ILE A 865 -39.18 23.96 -11.62
C ILE A 865 -38.60 25.18 -12.32
N TYR A 866 -38.10 26.18 -11.58
CA TYR A 866 -37.44 27.36 -12.18
C TYR A 866 -36.23 26.94 -13.03
N ALA A 867 -35.34 26.10 -12.50
CA ALA A 867 -34.19 25.61 -13.26
C ALA A 867 -34.58 24.70 -14.44
N ALA A 868 -35.63 23.88 -14.30
CA ALA A 868 -36.14 23.05 -15.40
C ALA A 868 -36.77 23.88 -16.54
N VAL A 869 -37.50 24.95 -16.22
CA VAL A 869 -38.05 25.89 -17.22
C VAL A 869 -36.94 26.65 -17.92
N GLN A 870 -35.96 27.21 -17.20
CA GLN A 870 -34.85 27.96 -17.81
C GLN A 870 -34.08 27.10 -18.84
N ARG A 871 -33.94 25.79 -18.58
CA ARG A 871 -33.36 24.84 -19.55
C ARG A 871 -34.24 24.62 -20.80
N GLU A 872 -35.56 24.61 -20.67
CA GLU A 872 -36.50 24.44 -21.80
C GLU A 872 -36.66 25.72 -22.64
N LEU A 873 -36.27 26.87 -22.09
CA LEU A 873 -36.10 28.15 -22.79
C LEU A 873 -34.76 28.25 -23.53
N ASP A 874 -33.93 27.19 -23.52
CA ASP A 874 -32.62 27.09 -24.20
C ASP A 874 -31.62 28.21 -23.88
N SER A 875 -31.78 28.87 -22.72
CA SER A 875 -30.86 29.92 -22.26
C SER A 875 -29.45 29.40 -22.00
N ASN A 876 -29.33 28.09 -21.70
CA ASN A 876 -28.16 27.43 -21.12
C ASN A 876 -27.66 28.06 -19.78
N GLU A 877 -28.43 29.01 -19.24
CA GLU A 877 -28.09 29.89 -18.14
C GLU A 877 -29.11 29.85 -17.01
N LEU A 878 -28.62 29.89 -15.77
CA LEU A 878 -29.43 30.01 -14.56
C LEU A 878 -29.16 31.35 -13.85
N VAL A 879 -29.84 32.41 -14.27
CA VAL A 879 -29.83 33.73 -13.61
C VAL A 879 -30.54 33.64 -12.25
N PHE A 880 -29.91 34.15 -11.19
CA PHE A 880 -30.53 34.25 -9.86
C PHE A 880 -31.73 35.23 -9.88
N PRO A 881 -32.95 34.79 -9.50
CA PRO A 881 -34.16 35.63 -9.58
C PRO A 881 -34.30 36.62 -8.41
N GLY A 882 -33.56 36.41 -7.32
CA GLY A 882 -33.65 37.19 -6.08
C GLY A 882 -32.80 38.47 -6.04
N ALA A 883 -32.56 38.94 -4.82
CA ALA A 883 -31.75 40.13 -4.55
C ALA A 883 -30.25 39.82 -4.68
N GLU A 884 -29.48 40.73 -5.28
CA GLU A 884 -28.02 40.64 -5.32
C GLU A 884 -27.42 40.60 -3.91
N ASP A 885 -27.92 41.49 -3.02
CA ASP A 885 -27.58 41.53 -1.59
C ASP A 885 -27.80 40.18 -0.89
N PHE A 886 -28.80 39.38 -1.28
CA PHE A 886 -29.08 38.08 -0.66
C PHE A 886 -28.17 36.97 -1.18
N TYR A 887 -27.60 37.14 -2.37
CA TYR A 887 -26.79 36.10 -3.01
C TYR A 887 -25.57 35.72 -2.16
N THR A 888 -24.97 36.70 -1.48
CA THR A 888 -23.78 36.55 -0.63
C THR A 888 -24.09 36.48 0.88
N ARG A 889 -25.37 36.56 1.28
CA ARG A 889 -25.81 36.49 2.69
C ARG A 889 -26.00 35.06 3.19
N ILE A 890 -26.11 34.94 4.51
CA ILE A 890 -26.32 33.67 5.21
C ILE A 890 -27.81 33.42 5.43
N THR A 891 -28.27 32.25 5.00
CA THR A 891 -29.56 31.66 5.37
C THR A 891 -29.36 30.25 5.93
N MET A 892 -30.40 29.67 6.52
CA MET A 892 -30.41 28.32 7.07
C MET A 892 -31.71 27.62 6.68
N PHE A 893 -31.61 26.42 6.12
CA PHE A 893 -32.77 25.65 5.66
C PHE A 893 -33.21 24.59 6.67
N SER A 894 -34.42 24.06 6.47
CA SER A 894 -34.95 22.93 7.23
C SER A 894 -35.31 21.78 6.28
N ASP A 895 -34.51 20.72 6.26
CA ASP A 895 -34.89 19.50 5.56
C ASP A 895 -36.10 18.84 6.25
N ALA A 896 -37.13 18.53 5.49
CA ALA A 896 -38.37 17.98 6.01
C ALA A 896 -38.17 16.59 6.68
N ARG A 897 -37.17 15.81 6.25
CA ARG A 897 -36.82 14.52 6.87
C ARG A 897 -36.15 14.74 8.22
N LEU A 898 -35.25 15.72 8.31
CA LEU A 898 -34.62 16.12 9.56
C LEU A 898 -35.65 16.67 10.56
N HIS A 899 -36.62 17.45 10.09
CA HIS A 899 -37.76 17.89 10.91
C HIS A 899 -38.64 16.72 11.37
N GLY A 900 -38.88 15.72 10.51
CA GLY A 900 -39.54 14.47 10.88
C GLY A 900 -38.84 13.74 12.03
N GLN A 901 -37.52 13.58 11.93
CA GLN A 901 -36.67 13.00 12.97
C GLN A 901 -36.65 13.85 14.26
N PHE A 902 -36.65 15.18 14.13
CA PHE A 902 -36.74 16.10 15.26
C PHE A 902 -38.06 15.93 16.00
N CYS A 903 -39.18 15.86 15.27
CA CYS A 903 -40.50 15.66 15.83
C CYS A 903 -40.63 14.31 16.55
N ARG A 904 -40.06 13.22 16.00
CA ARG A 904 -39.95 11.93 16.68
C ARG A 904 -39.15 12.04 17.99
N TRP A 905 -37.97 12.66 17.96
CA TRP A 905 -37.16 12.89 19.17
C TRP A 905 -37.91 13.73 20.22
N ALA A 906 -38.47 14.87 19.82
CA ALA A 906 -39.15 15.80 20.72
C ALA A 906 -40.51 15.27 21.24
N ALA A 907 -41.10 14.26 20.61
CA ALA A 907 -42.24 13.53 21.18
C ALA A 907 -41.81 12.63 22.36
N LEU A 908 -40.66 11.96 22.24
CA LEU A 908 -40.23 10.94 23.21
C LEU A 908 -39.27 11.45 24.31
N ALA A 909 -38.44 12.46 24.03
CA ALA A 909 -37.44 12.98 24.97
C ALA A 909 -38.09 13.65 26.20
N PRO A 910 -37.85 13.20 27.45
CA PRO A 910 -38.48 13.81 28.63
C PRO A 910 -38.17 15.30 28.77
N GLU A 911 -36.89 15.67 28.63
CA GLU A 911 -36.37 17.05 28.71
C GLU A 911 -36.99 18.02 27.70
N ALA A 912 -37.55 17.52 26.59
CA ALA A 912 -38.21 18.37 25.59
C ALA A 912 -39.60 18.86 26.03
N ALA A 913 -40.12 18.42 27.18
CA ALA A 913 -41.44 18.81 27.68
C ALA A 913 -41.55 20.33 27.91
N ASN A 914 -42.61 20.91 27.35
CA ASN A 914 -43.00 22.32 27.53
C ASN A 914 -41.94 23.32 27.03
N LEU A 915 -41.28 22.99 25.91
CA LEU A 915 -40.25 23.80 25.28
C LEU A 915 -40.51 24.04 23.78
N SER A 916 -40.12 25.22 23.33
CA SER A 916 -40.02 25.55 21.90
C SER A 916 -38.60 25.39 21.39
N PHE A 917 -38.44 24.95 20.14
CA PHE A 917 -37.15 24.67 19.51
C PHE A 917 -37.06 25.22 18.08
N ASN A 918 -35.92 25.78 17.71
CA ASN A 918 -35.53 25.92 16.31
C ASN A 918 -35.26 24.53 15.71
N VAL A 919 -35.56 24.37 14.41
CA VAL A 919 -35.27 23.12 13.69
C VAL A 919 -34.71 23.44 12.30
N VAL A 920 -33.39 23.57 12.19
CA VAL A 920 -32.67 23.81 10.93
C VAL A 920 -31.57 22.75 10.73
N ASN A 921 -31.11 22.63 9.49
CA ASN A 921 -30.10 21.69 9.00
C ASN A 921 -28.82 21.65 9.85
N GLY A 922 -28.41 22.81 10.38
CA GLY A 922 -27.28 22.94 11.30
C GLY A 922 -25.96 23.33 10.63
N ASP A 923 -25.98 23.51 9.31
CA ASP A 923 -25.02 24.26 8.50
C ASP A 923 -25.42 25.74 8.37
N ALA A 924 -24.58 26.54 7.72
CA ALA A 924 -24.87 27.93 7.35
C ALA A 924 -24.71 28.05 5.82
N ALA A 925 -25.80 28.33 5.12
CA ALA A 925 -25.87 28.28 3.67
C ALA A 925 -25.86 29.69 3.04
N SER A 926 -25.43 29.80 1.78
CA SER A 926 -25.50 31.03 0.98
C SER A 926 -25.72 30.70 -0.49
N TRP A 927 -26.40 31.58 -1.23
CA TRP A 927 -26.72 31.32 -2.64
C TRP A 927 -25.49 31.36 -3.55
N GLN A 928 -24.44 32.08 -3.19
CA GLN A 928 -23.15 32.05 -3.88
C GLN A 928 -22.49 30.65 -3.93
N ASP A 929 -22.81 29.74 -3.00
CA ASP A 929 -22.40 28.33 -3.07
C ASP A 929 -23.51 27.42 -3.62
N LEU A 930 -24.76 27.59 -3.15
CA LEU A 930 -25.87 26.73 -3.58
C LEU A 930 -26.26 26.93 -5.05
N TRP A 931 -26.30 28.16 -5.55
CA TRP A 931 -26.78 28.46 -6.91
C TRP A 931 -25.89 27.87 -8.01
N PRO A 932 -24.54 27.94 -7.92
CA PRO A 932 -23.66 27.20 -8.83
C PRO A 932 -23.75 25.67 -8.69
N ARG A 933 -24.30 25.12 -7.60
CA ARG A 933 -24.63 23.69 -7.49
C ARG A 933 -25.95 23.36 -8.20
N VAL A 934 -27.01 24.16 -7.98
CA VAL A 934 -28.30 24.04 -8.70
C VAL A 934 -28.08 24.11 -10.21
N ALA A 935 -27.35 25.11 -10.69
CA ALA A 935 -27.06 25.27 -12.12
C ALA A 935 -26.43 23.99 -12.71
N ARG A 936 -25.35 23.49 -12.09
CA ARG A 936 -24.67 22.25 -12.52
C ARG A 936 -25.60 21.04 -12.52
N TYR A 937 -26.43 20.86 -11.50
CA TYR A 937 -27.39 19.74 -11.43
C TYR A 937 -28.39 19.76 -12.59
N PHE A 938 -28.83 20.94 -13.02
CA PHE A 938 -29.73 21.12 -14.18
C PHE A 938 -28.99 21.27 -15.53
N SER A 939 -27.67 21.05 -15.58
CA SER A 939 -26.83 21.24 -16.78
C SER A 939 -26.80 22.68 -17.34
N LEU A 940 -26.96 23.68 -16.47
CA LEU A 940 -26.89 25.11 -16.77
C LEU A 940 -25.63 25.73 -16.16
N HIS A 941 -25.23 26.93 -16.62
CA HIS A 941 -24.21 27.74 -15.96
C HIS A 941 -24.80 29.02 -15.35
N VAL A 942 -24.17 29.55 -14.29
CA VAL A 942 -24.51 30.87 -13.74
C VAL A 942 -23.74 31.92 -14.54
N PRO A 943 -24.39 32.91 -15.19
CA PRO A 943 -23.67 33.94 -15.91
C PRO A 943 -22.88 34.86 -14.98
N ALA A 944 -21.63 35.16 -15.34
CA ALA A 944 -20.75 36.01 -14.53
C ALA A 944 -21.24 37.48 -14.45
N ASP A 945 -21.96 37.92 -15.47
CA ASP A 945 -22.60 39.23 -15.58
C ASP A 945 -24.06 39.23 -15.09
N GLN A 946 -24.53 38.17 -14.41
CA GLN A 946 -25.96 37.98 -14.13
C GLN A 946 -26.64 39.19 -13.48
N PHE A 947 -25.94 39.90 -12.60
CA PHE A 947 -26.45 41.05 -11.84
C PHE A 947 -26.39 42.38 -12.60
N THR A 948 -25.41 42.56 -13.49
CA THR A 948 -25.27 43.79 -14.31
C THR A 948 -26.18 43.82 -15.54
N ARG A 949 -26.76 42.68 -15.94
CA ARG A 949 -27.76 42.60 -17.01
C ARG A 949 -29.04 43.39 -16.66
N PRO A 950 -29.74 43.97 -17.66
CA PRO A 950 -31.08 44.51 -17.49
C PRO A 950 -32.05 43.47 -16.93
N ALA A 951 -32.86 43.87 -15.95
CA ALA A 951 -33.86 43.04 -15.30
C ALA A 951 -35.26 43.65 -15.52
N PRO A 952 -35.92 43.40 -16.67
CA PRO A 952 -37.16 44.10 -17.05
C PRO A 952 -38.36 43.74 -16.18
N THR A 953 -38.35 42.54 -15.57
CA THR A 953 -39.36 42.03 -14.63
C THR A 953 -38.91 42.15 -13.17
N ALA A 954 -38.04 43.11 -12.85
CA ALA A 954 -37.62 43.35 -11.48
C ALA A 954 -38.74 44.01 -10.64
N SER A 955 -38.89 43.59 -9.38
CA SER A 955 -39.85 44.16 -8.44
C SER A 955 -39.24 44.38 -7.06
N GLU A 956 -39.60 45.48 -6.39
CA GLU A 956 -39.17 45.80 -5.03
C GLU A 956 -40.36 46.09 -4.13
N ARG A 957 -40.34 45.55 -2.91
CA ARG A 957 -41.34 45.81 -1.87
C ARG A 957 -40.67 46.10 -0.53
N LYS A 958 -40.92 47.29 0.02
CA LYS A 958 -40.48 47.67 1.37
C LYS A 958 -41.23 46.88 2.46
N LEU A 959 -40.52 46.50 3.52
CA LEU A 959 -41.07 45.81 4.69
C LEU A 959 -41.39 46.82 5.81
N ALA A 960 -41.47 46.38 7.07
CA ALA A 960 -41.89 47.27 8.17
C ALA A 960 -40.85 48.38 8.42
N ALA A 961 -41.32 49.62 8.60
CA ALA A 961 -40.44 50.78 8.83
C ALA A 961 -39.63 50.64 10.13
N ARG A 962 -40.22 50.04 11.18
CA ARG A 962 -39.52 49.52 12.36
C ARG A 962 -39.25 48.03 12.12
N THR A 963 -37.97 47.64 12.00
CA THR A 963 -37.61 46.22 11.84
C THR A 963 -37.71 45.46 13.19
N PRO A 964 -37.89 44.12 13.19
CA PRO A 964 -37.85 43.33 14.42
C PRO A 964 -36.56 43.50 15.25
N PHE A 965 -35.40 43.67 14.59
CA PHE A 965 -34.12 43.90 15.25
C PHE A 965 -34.13 45.09 16.22
N SER A 966 -34.90 46.15 15.93
CA SER A 966 -34.93 47.35 16.76
C SER A 966 -35.45 47.09 18.18
N LEU A 967 -36.23 46.01 18.39
CA LEU A 967 -36.75 45.62 19.71
C LEU A 967 -35.67 45.04 20.62
N SER A 968 -34.60 44.48 20.05
CA SER A 968 -33.45 43.95 20.81
C SER A 968 -32.28 44.93 20.87
N ALA A 969 -32.22 45.90 19.95
CA ALA A 969 -31.06 46.74 19.70
C ALA A 969 -30.57 47.52 20.93
N GLU A 970 -31.45 48.19 21.68
CA GLU A 970 -31.09 48.93 22.89
C GLU A 970 -30.50 48.01 23.97
N ALA A 971 -31.11 46.84 24.18
CA ALA A 971 -30.65 45.83 25.14
C ALA A 971 -29.29 45.19 24.79
N ILE A 972 -28.81 45.36 23.55
CA ILE A 972 -27.47 44.94 23.10
C ILE A 972 -26.53 46.14 22.81
N GLY A 973 -26.88 47.35 23.27
CA GLY A 973 -26.04 48.55 23.16
C GLY A 973 -26.01 49.21 21.76
N VAL A 974 -26.98 48.91 20.89
CA VAL A 974 -27.07 49.44 19.53
C VAL A 974 -28.14 50.54 19.45
N ALA A 975 -27.70 51.78 19.27
CA ALA A 975 -28.59 52.92 19.04
C ALA A 975 -29.25 52.86 17.64
N THR A 976 -30.58 52.73 17.60
CA THR A 976 -31.39 52.66 16.38
C THR A 976 -31.76 54.03 15.80
N SER A 977 -31.50 55.11 16.54
CA SER A 977 -31.62 56.50 16.09
C SER A 977 -30.34 57.30 16.39
N SER A 978 -30.19 58.43 15.71
CA SER A 978 -29.20 59.45 16.05
C SER A 978 -29.63 60.27 17.30
N ALA A 979 -28.73 61.12 17.80
CA ALA A 979 -29.08 62.13 18.80
C ALA A 979 -30.01 63.24 18.27
N SER A 980 -30.14 63.38 16.94
CA SER A 980 -31.15 64.20 16.26
C SER A 980 -32.52 63.51 16.10
N GLY A 981 -32.65 62.25 16.53
CA GLY A 981 -33.89 61.45 16.41
C GLY A 981 -34.11 60.81 15.04
N GLU A 982 -33.16 60.96 14.10
CA GLU A 982 -33.23 60.32 12.78
C GLU A 982 -33.01 58.82 12.90
N GLN A 983 -33.87 58.01 12.27
CA GLN A 983 -33.77 56.56 12.33
C GLN A 983 -32.50 56.10 11.59
N LYS A 984 -31.57 55.50 12.33
CA LYS A 984 -30.22 55.15 11.88
C LYS A 984 -30.12 53.74 11.28
N GLN A 985 -31.22 52.99 11.32
CA GLN A 985 -31.34 51.68 10.71
C GLN A 985 -32.20 51.74 9.44
N GLU A 986 -31.63 51.27 8.34
CA GLU A 986 -32.31 51.13 7.06
C GLU A 986 -33.53 50.17 7.15
N GLN A 987 -34.59 50.52 6.43
CA GLN A 987 -35.77 49.69 6.25
C GLN A 987 -35.42 48.51 5.34
N SER A 988 -35.85 47.30 5.69
CA SER A 988 -35.63 46.11 4.85
C SER A 988 -36.54 46.06 3.62
N HIS A 989 -36.06 45.41 2.57
CA HIS A 989 -36.72 45.23 1.28
C HIS A 989 -36.82 43.75 0.92
N ILE A 990 -37.81 43.43 0.08
CA ILE A 990 -37.81 42.26 -0.78
C ILE A 990 -37.55 42.75 -2.20
N ARG A 991 -36.41 42.37 -2.79
CA ARG A 991 -36.04 42.70 -4.17
C ARG A 991 -35.99 41.42 -5.00
N GLN A 992 -36.72 41.38 -6.09
CA GLN A 992 -36.63 40.35 -7.12
C GLN A 992 -36.05 40.98 -8.39
N ARG A 993 -35.13 40.28 -9.05
CA ARG A 993 -34.69 40.61 -10.42
C ARG A 993 -35.53 39.89 -11.48
N VAL A 994 -36.25 38.84 -11.08
CA VAL A 994 -37.34 38.23 -11.83
C VAL A 994 -38.52 38.07 -10.88
N ASP A 995 -39.60 38.84 -11.07
CA ASP A 995 -40.83 38.62 -10.31
C ASP A 995 -41.42 37.26 -10.68
N LEU A 996 -41.36 36.32 -9.74
CA LEU A 996 -41.70 34.93 -10.02
C LEU A 996 -43.20 34.70 -10.22
N VAL A 997 -44.06 35.63 -9.78
CA VAL A 997 -45.52 35.57 -9.98
C VAL A 997 -45.90 36.07 -11.38
N GLU A 998 -45.18 37.06 -11.92
CA GLU A 998 -45.31 37.46 -13.32
C GLU A 998 -44.67 36.44 -14.27
N TRP A 999 -43.42 36.06 -14.00
CA TRP A 999 -42.65 35.10 -14.80
C TRP A 999 -43.38 33.76 -15.01
N SER A 1000 -43.91 33.16 -13.93
CA SER A 1000 -44.65 31.88 -14.01
C SER A 1000 -45.98 31.95 -14.77
N ARG A 1001 -46.50 33.16 -14.99
CA ARG A 1001 -47.72 33.44 -15.76
C ARG A 1001 -47.44 33.90 -17.19
N SER A 1002 -46.18 34.18 -17.53
CA SER A 1002 -45.80 34.59 -18.88
C SER A 1002 -46.10 33.47 -19.89
N GLY A 1003 -46.60 33.84 -21.07
CA GLY A 1003 -47.01 32.87 -22.10
C GLY A 1003 -45.86 31.97 -22.56
N GLU A 1004 -44.63 32.50 -22.55
CA GLU A 1004 -43.41 31.77 -22.92
C GLU A 1004 -43.06 30.67 -21.89
N VAL A 1005 -43.08 30.99 -20.59
CA VAL A 1005 -42.85 30.01 -19.50
C VAL A 1005 -43.95 28.96 -19.46
N GLN A 1006 -45.21 29.37 -19.64
CA GLN A 1006 -46.37 28.48 -19.70
C GLN A 1006 -46.31 27.53 -20.91
N GLU A 1007 -45.85 27.98 -22.07
CA GLU A 1007 -45.63 27.13 -23.24
C GLU A 1007 -44.42 26.20 -23.05
N ALA A 1008 -43.30 26.72 -22.55
CA ALA A 1008 -42.12 25.92 -22.23
C ALA A 1008 -42.48 24.78 -21.27
N TRP A 1009 -43.14 25.09 -20.15
CA TRP A 1009 -43.58 24.05 -19.21
C TRP A 1009 -44.51 23.02 -19.85
N ARG A 1010 -45.46 23.45 -20.70
CA ARG A 1010 -46.38 22.52 -21.38
C ARG A 1010 -45.65 21.59 -22.36
N ARG A 1011 -44.69 22.12 -23.13
CA ARG A 1011 -43.82 21.32 -24.02
C ARG A 1011 -42.98 20.32 -23.23
N LEU A 1012 -42.34 20.76 -22.15
CA LEU A 1012 -41.52 19.93 -21.26
C LEU A 1012 -42.34 18.81 -20.61
N ALA A 1013 -43.49 19.15 -20.03
CA ALA A 1013 -44.37 18.21 -19.36
C ALA A 1013 -44.97 17.18 -20.34
N ALA A 1014 -45.35 17.60 -21.55
CA ALA A 1014 -45.81 16.69 -22.59
C ALA A 1014 -44.71 15.74 -23.10
N ARG A 1015 -43.47 16.23 -23.25
CA ARG A 1015 -42.33 15.45 -23.73
C ARG A 1015 -41.83 14.41 -22.72
N GLU A 1016 -41.64 14.81 -21.47
CA GLU A 1016 -41.06 13.95 -20.42
C GLU A 1016 -42.16 13.23 -19.58
N GLY A 1017 -43.43 13.55 -19.80
CA GLY A 1017 -44.60 12.93 -19.15
C GLY A 1017 -44.77 13.34 -17.69
N LEU A 1018 -44.68 14.65 -17.40
CA LEU A 1018 -44.71 15.25 -16.06
C LEU A 1018 -46.12 15.65 -15.60
N ASP A 1019 -46.25 15.99 -14.31
CA ASP A 1019 -47.43 16.65 -13.74
C ASP A 1019 -47.57 18.08 -14.30
N GLY A 1020 -48.41 18.25 -15.32
CA GLY A 1020 -48.58 19.51 -16.06
C GLY A 1020 -48.93 20.70 -15.17
N ASP A 1021 -49.76 20.49 -14.15
CA ASP A 1021 -50.18 21.52 -13.19
C ASP A 1021 -49.07 21.94 -12.21
N ALA A 1022 -47.88 21.31 -12.21
CA ALA A 1022 -46.86 21.56 -11.19
C ALA A 1022 -46.31 22.99 -11.18
N LEU A 1023 -46.24 23.66 -12.34
CA LEU A 1023 -45.89 25.07 -12.46
C LEU A 1023 -46.88 25.97 -11.70
N ASP A 1024 -48.19 25.75 -11.91
CA ASP A 1024 -49.26 26.57 -11.32
C ASP A 1024 -49.46 26.27 -9.82
N ARG A 1025 -49.12 25.06 -9.38
CA ARG A 1025 -49.18 24.64 -7.97
C ARG A 1025 -47.94 25.05 -7.15
N ALA A 1026 -46.89 25.57 -7.77
CA ALA A 1026 -45.68 26.00 -7.07
C ALA A 1026 -45.85 27.37 -6.39
N SER A 1027 -45.32 27.51 -5.17
CA SER A 1027 -45.54 28.67 -4.30
C SER A 1027 -44.65 29.86 -4.68
N TRP A 1028 -44.83 30.44 -5.87
CA TRP A 1028 -43.94 31.47 -6.44
C TRP A 1028 -43.81 32.73 -5.60
N ALA A 1029 -44.90 33.22 -5.00
CA ALA A 1029 -44.85 34.39 -4.09
C ALA A 1029 -44.00 34.13 -2.83
N PHE A 1030 -43.96 32.88 -2.35
CA PHE A 1030 -43.10 32.48 -1.23
C PHE A 1030 -41.64 32.31 -1.66
N ALA A 1031 -41.38 31.76 -2.85
CA ALA A 1031 -40.03 31.66 -3.40
C ALA A 1031 -39.42 33.05 -3.69
N GLY A 1032 -40.22 33.97 -4.22
CA GLY A 1032 -39.85 35.37 -4.45
C GLY A 1032 -39.59 36.16 -3.16
N PHE A 1033 -40.36 35.88 -2.09
CA PHE A 1033 -40.01 36.36 -0.75
C PHE A 1033 -38.66 35.79 -0.29
N ALA A 1034 -38.51 34.45 -0.29
CA ALA A 1034 -37.34 33.77 0.24
C ALA A 1034 -36.02 34.24 -0.41
N TRP A 1035 -35.96 34.28 -1.75
CA TRP A 1035 -34.77 34.74 -2.48
C TRP A 1035 -34.56 36.27 -2.46
N GLY A 1036 -35.56 37.06 -2.06
CA GLY A 1036 -35.53 38.53 -2.20
C GLY A 1036 -35.08 39.32 -0.97
N GLN A 1037 -34.81 38.67 0.16
CA GLN A 1037 -34.54 39.32 1.46
C GLN A 1037 -33.22 40.11 1.48
N ASP A 1038 -33.22 41.39 1.89
CA ASP A 1038 -31.98 42.17 2.04
C ASP A 1038 -31.22 41.94 3.38
N TYR A 1039 -31.49 40.84 4.08
CA TYR A 1039 -30.97 40.51 5.42
C TYR A 1039 -30.73 39.00 5.64
N ASP A 1040 -29.83 38.69 6.57
CA ASP A 1040 -29.45 37.32 6.94
C ASP A 1040 -30.49 36.62 7.84
N VAL A 1041 -30.61 35.29 7.69
CA VAL A 1041 -31.62 34.45 8.38
C VAL A 1041 -30.91 33.29 9.08
N VAL A 1042 -30.50 33.52 10.34
CA VAL A 1042 -29.67 32.58 11.13
C VAL A 1042 -30.40 32.16 12.40
N LEU A 1043 -30.68 30.86 12.57
CA LEU A 1043 -31.39 30.27 13.70
C LEU A 1043 -30.42 29.44 14.58
N SER A 1044 -30.54 29.54 15.90
CA SER A 1044 -29.70 28.78 16.84
C SER A 1044 -30.28 27.41 17.15
N MET A 1045 -29.53 26.33 16.87
CA MET A 1045 -29.87 24.96 17.30
C MET A 1045 -29.40 24.64 18.74
N SER A 1046 -28.81 25.60 19.46
CA SER A 1046 -28.11 25.32 20.72
C SER A 1046 -29.00 24.74 21.82
N ARG A 1047 -30.27 25.16 21.95
CA ARG A 1047 -31.20 24.61 22.94
C ARG A 1047 -31.46 23.13 22.69
N ALA A 1048 -31.75 22.74 21.45
CA ALA A 1048 -31.96 21.34 21.10
C ALA A 1048 -30.69 20.50 21.33
N ARG A 1049 -29.53 21.02 20.93
CA ARG A 1049 -28.22 20.36 21.12
C ARG A 1049 -27.87 20.15 22.60
N GLN A 1050 -28.17 21.11 23.47
CA GLN A 1050 -28.01 20.99 24.93
C GLN A 1050 -28.83 19.84 25.53
N LEU A 1051 -30.02 19.55 24.96
CA LEU A 1051 -30.88 18.44 25.38
C LEU A 1051 -30.61 17.13 24.61
N GLY A 1052 -29.48 17.04 23.90
CA GLY A 1052 -29.02 15.81 23.24
C GLY A 1052 -29.48 15.61 21.80
N TRP A 1053 -30.14 16.59 21.16
CA TRP A 1053 -30.43 16.52 19.72
C TRP A 1053 -29.15 16.76 18.90
N THR A 1054 -28.73 15.73 18.15
CA THR A 1054 -27.51 15.74 17.32
C THR A 1054 -27.77 15.62 15.83
N GLY A 1055 -29.03 15.68 15.38
CA GLY A 1055 -29.38 15.59 13.97
C GLY A 1055 -28.86 16.76 13.14
N TYR A 1056 -28.34 16.43 11.95
CA TYR A 1056 -27.73 17.34 10.98
C TYR A 1056 -27.99 16.83 9.56
N VAL A 1057 -28.14 17.76 8.60
CA VAL A 1057 -28.19 17.50 7.14
C VAL A 1057 -27.41 18.63 6.46
N ASP A 1058 -26.62 18.31 5.43
CA ASP A 1058 -26.04 19.35 4.54
C ASP A 1058 -27.15 19.91 3.63
N SER A 1059 -27.27 21.23 3.51
CA SER A 1059 -28.36 21.85 2.76
C SER A 1059 -28.34 21.54 1.27
N TRP A 1060 -27.18 21.28 0.66
CA TRP A 1060 -27.12 20.79 -0.72
C TRP A 1060 -27.60 19.35 -0.83
N ASP A 1061 -27.19 18.44 0.06
CA ASP A 1061 -27.71 17.06 0.09
C ASP A 1061 -29.23 17.02 0.31
N GLY A 1062 -29.75 18.01 1.04
CA GLY A 1062 -31.18 18.34 1.11
C GLY A 1062 -31.79 18.60 -0.26
N PHE A 1063 -31.34 19.67 -0.94
CA PHE A 1063 -31.84 20.06 -2.26
C PHE A 1063 -31.70 18.93 -3.29
N GLU A 1064 -30.54 18.28 -3.36
CA GLU A 1064 -30.29 17.20 -4.31
C GLU A 1064 -31.19 15.98 -4.06
N THR A 1065 -31.44 15.60 -2.80
CA THR A 1065 -32.41 14.53 -2.53
C THR A 1065 -33.81 14.91 -2.98
N VAL A 1066 -34.23 16.15 -2.75
CA VAL A 1066 -35.55 16.64 -3.18
C VAL A 1066 -35.65 16.69 -4.70
N PHE A 1067 -34.62 17.14 -5.42
CA PHE A 1067 -34.61 17.13 -6.89
C PHE A 1067 -34.71 15.70 -7.45
N ARG A 1068 -33.95 14.75 -6.89
CA ARG A 1068 -34.06 13.32 -7.24
C ARG A 1068 -35.49 12.78 -7.00
N GLY A 1069 -36.05 13.06 -5.83
CA GLY A 1069 -37.42 12.66 -5.47
C GLY A 1069 -38.52 13.29 -6.36
N LEU A 1070 -38.34 14.55 -6.76
CA LEU A 1070 -39.23 15.23 -7.73
C LEU A 1070 -39.15 14.60 -9.12
N ALA A 1071 -37.96 14.19 -9.55
CA ALA A 1071 -37.75 13.54 -10.84
C ALA A 1071 -38.31 12.09 -10.88
N ASP A 1072 -38.19 11.36 -9.77
CA ASP A 1072 -38.87 10.05 -9.60
C ASP A 1072 -40.40 10.19 -9.53
N ALA A 1073 -40.90 11.25 -8.90
CA ALA A 1073 -42.33 11.55 -8.80
C ALA A 1073 -42.95 12.17 -10.08
N LYS A 1074 -42.16 12.32 -11.15
CA LYS A 1074 -42.49 13.00 -12.42
C LYS A 1074 -43.02 14.43 -12.25
N VAL A 1075 -42.42 15.19 -11.33
CA VAL A 1075 -42.68 16.63 -11.16
C VAL A 1075 -41.68 17.45 -11.97
N ILE A 1076 -40.45 16.95 -12.16
CA ILE A 1076 -39.42 17.54 -13.04
C ILE A 1076 -38.82 16.44 -13.93
N PRO A 1077 -38.09 16.79 -15.01
CA PRO A 1077 -37.38 15.81 -15.84
C PRO A 1077 -36.36 14.99 -15.05
N LYS A 1078 -36.14 13.74 -15.46
CA LYS A 1078 -34.98 12.97 -14.98
C LYS A 1078 -33.71 13.45 -15.66
N GLN A 1079 -32.71 13.83 -14.85
CA GLN A 1079 -31.38 14.14 -15.36
C GLN A 1079 -30.78 12.90 -16.04
N LYS A 1080 -30.25 13.08 -17.25
CA LYS A 1080 -29.46 12.09 -17.98
C LYS A 1080 -28.01 12.31 -17.54
N TRP A 1081 -27.56 11.43 -16.64
CA TRP A 1081 -26.20 11.40 -16.08
C TRP A 1081 -25.21 10.78 -17.09
#